data_AF-A0A2G8LQ28-F1
#
_entry.id   AF-A0A2G8LQ28-F1
#
_cell.length_a   1.000
_cell.length_b   1.000
_cell.length_c   1.000
_cell.angle_alpha   90.00
_cell.angle_beta   90.00
_cell.angle_gamma   90.00
#
_symmetry.space_group_name_H-M   'P 1'
#
loop_
_entity.id
_entity.type
_entity.pdbx_description
1 polymer ?
#
loop_
_entity_poly.entity_id
_entity_poly.type
_entity_poly.pdbx_seq_one_letter_code
_entity_poly.pdbx_strand_id
1 'polypeptide(L)'
;MYEWNIRRVICEAFKLGMYGEGYMWLIPGWYNKDWYKEEPDSGIDCTVGEISLFIESTMYISTQERLLGKEDTVTVAGITPAEYTSQLWEHFSLREDEFQNYTMIPQASYGYDAIWAVALALNRSVEVLKAKVFSNGQQRRLEQFSHGDDEMFDVIFDALGSVDFEGVSGPVSFSGSDRIGVMKIEQLQGGCPGDWTHRGRYCYLFLSSELTWDEAVSSCSDLGGFLLSISSEEESLSLKELITEQDLGDGKRWWISLRRLPSGDLRWSDGLEESVMWYLQTGRPIDAARWPLLHPGLECERSVFRLHAARKAFFICKQFAEFLEVTVAEHDLAKDEIEWFSDIIWPGGAVPLDHTPQVIFTTVEIYEGVPFFVYIISCCLAGLGMILAVVCLVFNIYHRNQRFIKLSSPNLNSLIIFGCIMIYASTCLVGWEDPSINQAIFLKFCQIRVWFFSVGFVLSFGSMFSKTWRVHKVAALKNPKRVIITDRHLFLMVGVLLLIDVSLLSGWFIFNPMRVVKEYLHSEEDSENLLILTPYIQYCTTDNSLIWQCTLYGYKALLLIFGVFLAWETRKVTIPALNDSKLIGLCVYNVVLLSAIGVGVNLALTTDPSPSFIFTSAIQIFCTSVTLIIIFIPKDASSGGVSIQSGGGCPPPPDGLKWTAGALFSLLPHFTYS
;
A
#
# COMPACT_ATOMS: atom_id res chain seq x y z
N MET A 1 26.62 23.83 27.04
CA MET A 1 25.20 23.77 27.45
C MET A 1 25.18 23.33 28.91
N TYR A 2 24.28 23.87 29.73
CA TYR A 2 24.15 23.49 31.13
C TYR A 2 23.20 22.27 31.25
N GLU A 3 23.38 21.44 32.28
CA GLU A 3 22.57 20.23 32.53
C GLU A 3 21.07 20.53 32.52
N TRP A 4 20.65 21.63 33.14
CA TRP A 4 19.26 22.11 33.10
C TRP A 4 18.70 22.28 31.68
N ASN A 5 19.48 22.90 30.78
CA ASN A 5 19.04 23.15 29.41
C ASN A 5 18.88 21.86 28.62
N ILE A 6 19.80 20.90 28.79
CA ILE A 6 19.73 19.63 28.07
C ILE A 6 18.59 18.75 28.61
N ARG A 7 18.34 18.72 29.93
CA ARG A 7 17.17 18.06 30.52
C ARG A 7 15.86 18.60 29.95
N ARG A 8 15.78 19.93 29.77
CA ARG A 8 14.61 20.57 29.15
C ARG A 8 14.44 20.20 27.68
N VAL A 9 15.52 20.19 26.89
CA VAL A 9 15.46 19.79 25.47
C VAL A 9 15.04 18.33 25.33
N ILE A 10 15.57 17.45 26.16
CA ILE A 10 15.22 16.03 26.17
C ILE A 10 13.75 15.83 26.52
N CYS A 11 13.23 16.54 27.53
CA CYS A 11 11.82 16.46 27.88
C CYS A 11 10.91 16.82 26.70
N GLU A 12 11.22 17.89 25.96
CA GLU A 12 10.44 18.27 24.78
C GLU A 12 10.63 17.28 23.60
N ALA A 13 11.85 16.77 23.39
CA ALA A 13 12.12 15.76 22.37
C ALA A 13 11.41 14.43 22.66
N PHE A 14 11.32 14.03 23.94
CA PHE A 14 10.57 12.87 24.39
C PHE A 14 9.08 13.00 24.08
N LYS A 15 8.47 14.15 24.40
CA LYS A 15 7.06 14.45 24.06
C LYS A 15 6.78 14.40 22.56
N LEU A 16 7.78 14.69 21.72
CA LEU A 16 7.70 14.64 20.26
C LEU A 16 8.06 13.27 19.67
N GLY A 17 8.44 12.27 20.48
CA GLY A 17 8.82 10.95 20.01
C GLY A 17 10.16 10.91 19.26
N MET A 18 11.08 11.84 19.53
CA MET A 18 12.37 11.96 18.83
C MET A 18 13.49 11.11 19.48
N TYR A 19 13.22 9.83 19.73
CA TYR A 19 14.13 8.89 20.39
C TYR A 19 14.03 7.48 19.78
N GLY A 20 14.97 6.59 20.11
CA GLY A 20 14.99 5.20 19.62
C GLY A 20 15.78 4.99 18.33
N GLU A 21 15.53 3.87 17.63
CA GLU A 21 16.36 3.36 16.52
C GLU A 21 16.48 4.29 15.31
N GLY A 22 15.53 5.20 15.11
CA GLY A 22 15.53 6.16 14.00
C GLY A 22 16.30 7.46 14.27
N TYR A 23 16.83 7.67 15.48
CA TYR A 23 17.46 8.92 15.88
C TYR A 23 18.84 8.69 16.50
N MET A 24 19.81 9.54 16.13
CA MET A 24 21.13 9.62 16.77
C MET A 24 21.28 10.95 17.49
N TRP A 25 21.69 10.91 18.75
CA TRP A 25 21.96 12.09 19.57
C TRP A 25 23.45 12.22 19.88
N LEU A 26 24.01 13.38 19.51
CA LEU A 26 25.36 13.80 19.88
C LEU A 26 25.25 14.85 20.98
N ILE A 27 25.81 14.58 22.15
CA ILE A 27 25.76 15.51 23.28
C ILE A 27 27.16 15.82 23.83
N PRO A 28 27.34 16.93 24.56
CA PRO A 28 28.58 17.15 25.29
C PRO A 28 28.80 16.13 26.42
N GLY A 29 30.04 15.65 26.60
CA GLY A 29 30.38 14.66 27.63
C GLY A 29 30.81 15.23 28.99
N TRP A 30 30.86 16.56 29.15
CA TRP A 30 31.30 17.21 30.39
C TRP A 30 30.22 17.30 31.49
N TYR A 31 29.13 16.56 31.35
CA TYR A 31 28.08 16.52 32.38
C TYR A 31 28.50 15.62 33.54
N ASN A 32 27.91 15.84 34.72
CA ASN A 32 28.13 14.99 35.87
C ASN A 32 27.64 13.57 35.60
N LYS A 33 28.28 12.60 36.23
CA LYS A 33 27.80 11.22 36.18
C LYS A 33 26.35 11.17 36.67
N ASP A 34 25.51 10.44 35.94
CA ASP A 34 24.09 10.26 36.26
C ASP A 34 23.25 11.56 36.26
N TRP A 35 23.70 12.63 35.58
CA TRP A 35 23.00 13.93 35.50
C TRP A 35 21.51 13.86 35.07
N TYR A 36 21.12 12.81 34.33
CA TYR A 36 19.76 12.58 33.86
C TYR A 36 18.88 11.79 34.85
N LYS A 37 19.48 11.23 35.93
CA LYS A 37 18.78 10.51 37.01
C LYS A 37 18.43 11.41 38.19
N GLU A 38 18.88 12.66 38.18
CA GLU A 38 18.53 13.65 39.20
C GLU A 38 17.10 14.17 39.02
N GLU A 39 16.50 14.69 40.10
CA GLU A 39 15.18 15.33 40.00
C GLU A 39 15.22 16.54 39.03
N PRO A 40 14.27 16.64 38.10
CA PRO A 40 14.23 17.74 37.14
C PRO A 40 14.03 19.08 37.85
N ASP A 41 14.75 20.12 37.38
CA ASP A 41 14.59 21.46 37.90
C ASP A 41 13.17 22.01 37.66
N SER A 42 12.77 23.02 38.45
CA SER A 42 11.46 23.67 38.33
C SER A 42 11.22 24.22 36.91
N GLY A 43 10.15 23.75 36.25
CA GLY A 43 9.76 24.17 34.90
C GLY A 43 9.99 23.12 33.80
N ILE A 44 10.39 21.90 34.17
CA ILE A 44 10.43 20.72 33.29
C ILE A 44 9.27 19.80 33.69
N ASP A 45 8.34 19.55 32.77
CA ASP A 45 7.11 18.78 33.04
C ASP A 45 7.31 17.25 32.96
N CYS A 46 8.51 16.77 32.60
CA CYS A 46 8.82 15.35 32.51
C CYS A 46 9.33 14.80 33.83
N THR A 47 9.07 13.54 34.10
CA THR A 47 9.60 12.77 35.22
C THR A 47 11.02 12.27 34.94
N VAL A 48 11.75 11.91 36.00
CA VAL A 48 13.06 11.23 35.88
C VAL A 48 12.94 9.97 35.02
N GLY A 49 11.85 9.21 35.17
CA GLY A 49 11.62 7.99 34.39
C GLY A 49 11.51 8.24 32.89
N GLU A 50 10.88 9.33 32.47
CA GLU A 50 10.75 9.71 31.06
C GLU A 50 12.08 10.19 30.47
N ILE A 51 12.83 11.00 31.22
CA ILE A 51 14.16 11.48 30.80
C ILE A 51 15.15 10.31 30.71
N SER A 52 15.17 9.42 31.71
CA SER A 52 15.99 8.21 31.68
C SER A 52 15.61 7.30 30.53
N LEU A 53 14.31 7.08 30.27
CA LEU A 53 13.85 6.29 29.13
C LEU A 53 14.35 6.87 27.79
N PHE A 54 14.29 8.19 27.62
CA PHE A 54 14.84 8.84 26.43
C PHE A 54 16.33 8.58 26.28
N ILE A 55 17.10 8.83 27.34
CA ILE A 55 18.56 8.70 27.32
C ILE A 55 18.99 7.24 27.05
N GLU A 56 18.37 6.29 27.75
CA GLU A 56 18.65 4.86 27.65
C GLU A 56 18.27 4.30 26.27
N SER A 57 17.15 4.75 25.68
CA SER A 57 16.69 4.28 24.36
C SER A 57 17.48 4.87 23.19
N THR A 58 18.06 6.05 23.36
CA THR A 58 18.84 6.72 22.30
C THR A 58 20.30 6.30 22.28
N MET A 59 20.84 5.80 23.41
CA MET A 59 22.25 5.38 23.53
C MET A 59 23.19 6.45 22.96
N TYR A 60 23.05 7.69 23.46
CA TYR A 60 23.74 8.86 22.91
C TYR A 60 25.26 8.67 22.81
N ILE A 61 25.85 9.39 21.87
CA ILE A 61 27.30 9.54 21.77
C ILE A 61 27.66 10.89 22.36
N SER A 62 28.63 10.90 23.25
CA SER A 62 29.19 12.11 23.82
C SER A 62 30.64 12.32 23.42
N THR A 63 31.05 13.57 23.40
CA THR A 63 32.45 13.95 23.17
C THR A 63 32.92 14.89 24.26
N GLN A 64 34.13 14.65 24.76
CA GLN A 64 34.76 15.51 25.75
C GLN A 64 36.28 15.47 25.63
N GLU A 65 36.96 16.46 26.18
CA GLU A 65 38.42 16.46 26.23
C GLU A 65 38.95 15.44 27.25
N ARG A 66 40.07 14.82 26.93
CA ARG A 66 40.79 13.97 27.88
C ARG A 66 41.56 14.83 28.87
N LEU A 67 41.11 14.82 30.13
CA LEU A 67 41.67 15.65 31.19
C LEU A 67 42.96 15.08 31.81
N LEU A 68 43.21 13.77 31.71
CA LEU A 68 44.41 13.12 32.26
C LEU A 68 45.12 12.27 31.22
N GLY A 69 46.46 12.33 31.26
CA GLY A 69 47.43 11.53 30.51
C GLY A 69 47.23 10.01 30.69
N LYS A 70 47.91 9.20 29.86
CA LYS A 70 47.92 7.73 30.08
C LYS A 70 48.68 7.45 31.38
N GLU A 71 48.12 6.65 32.29
CA GLU A 71 48.55 6.53 33.69
C GLU A 71 50.04 6.25 33.90
N ASP A 72 50.66 5.47 33.03
CA ASP A 72 52.07 5.06 33.13
C ASP A 72 53.06 5.97 32.39
N THR A 73 52.57 7.04 31.75
CA THR A 73 53.42 7.90 30.92
C THR A 73 54.23 8.86 31.80
N VAL A 74 55.56 8.83 31.68
CA VAL A 74 56.43 9.75 32.41
C VAL A 74 56.37 11.14 31.75
N THR A 75 55.92 12.13 32.52
CA THR A 75 55.73 13.51 32.04
C THR A 75 57.01 14.35 32.12
N VAL A 76 56.98 15.58 31.60
CA VAL A 76 58.07 16.57 31.72
C VAL A 76 58.50 16.85 33.17
N ALA A 77 57.58 16.67 34.12
CA ALA A 77 57.84 16.83 35.54
C ALA A 77 58.56 15.61 36.17
N GLY A 78 58.74 14.53 35.41
CA GLY A 78 59.34 13.27 35.89
C GLY A 78 58.42 12.41 36.75
N ILE A 79 57.13 12.74 36.81
CA ILE A 79 56.08 11.97 37.49
C ILE A 79 55.07 11.45 36.49
N THR A 80 54.30 10.42 36.86
CA THR A 80 53.19 9.92 36.03
C THR A 80 51.85 10.59 36.37
N PRO A 81 50.84 10.57 35.49
CA PRO A 81 49.49 11.05 35.81
C PRO A 81 48.86 10.35 37.03
N ALA A 82 49.14 9.07 37.25
CA ALA A 82 48.69 8.33 38.43
C ALA A 82 49.36 8.84 39.73
N GLU A 83 50.67 9.09 39.69
CA GLU A 83 51.41 9.70 40.80
C GLU A 83 50.93 11.14 41.08
N TYR A 84 50.71 11.93 40.02
CA TYR A 84 50.15 13.29 40.12
C TYR A 84 48.79 13.28 40.83
N THR A 85 47.89 12.41 40.40
CA THR A 85 46.54 12.29 40.99
C THR A 85 46.62 11.87 42.46
N SER A 86 47.51 10.94 42.80
CA SER A 86 47.75 10.50 44.18
C SER A 86 48.29 11.63 45.06
N GLN A 87 49.27 12.39 44.58
CA GLN A 87 49.84 13.54 45.30
C GLN A 87 48.82 14.67 45.48
N LEU A 88 48.02 14.94 44.45
CA LEU A 88 46.96 15.93 44.49
C LEU A 88 45.91 15.54 45.54
N TRP A 89 45.50 14.28 45.55
CA TRP A 89 44.56 13.74 46.53
C TRP A 89 45.09 13.85 47.96
N GLU A 90 46.34 13.44 48.19
CA GLU A 90 46.98 13.58 49.51
C GLU A 90 46.96 15.04 49.98
N HIS A 91 47.28 15.98 49.10
CA HIS A 91 47.28 17.42 49.43
C HIS A 91 45.90 17.95 49.84
N PHE A 92 44.82 17.49 49.20
CA PHE A 92 43.45 17.86 49.55
C PHE A 92 42.99 17.18 50.85
N SER A 93 43.30 15.90 51.05
CA SER A 93 42.93 15.17 52.27
C SER A 93 43.55 15.76 53.55
N LEU A 94 44.69 16.43 53.46
CA LEU A 94 45.35 17.09 54.58
C LEU A 94 44.71 18.43 54.99
N ARG A 95 43.73 18.93 54.22
CA ARG A 95 42.97 20.18 54.49
C ARG A 95 41.46 19.95 54.53
N GLU A 96 41.05 18.82 55.11
CA GLU A 96 39.64 18.42 55.24
C GLU A 96 38.71 19.54 55.74
N ASP A 97 39.16 20.40 56.66
CA ASP A 97 38.32 21.48 57.22
C ASP A 97 37.96 22.61 56.24
N GLU A 98 38.75 22.82 55.17
CA GLU A 98 38.52 23.90 54.18
C GLU A 98 37.85 23.40 52.88
N PHE A 99 37.91 22.10 52.58
CA PHE A 99 37.58 21.57 51.25
C PHE A 99 36.49 20.48 51.21
N GLN A 100 35.70 20.28 52.28
CA GLN A 100 34.68 19.21 52.37
C GLN A 100 33.65 19.16 51.22
N ASN A 101 33.46 20.25 50.47
CA ASN A 101 32.52 20.35 49.35
C ASN A 101 33.19 20.38 47.96
N TYR A 102 34.51 20.25 47.87
CA TYR A 102 35.20 20.21 46.57
C TYR A 102 35.36 18.77 46.11
N THR A 103 34.62 18.42 45.05
CA THR A 103 34.94 17.24 44.24
C THR A 103 36.30 17.47 43.56
N MET A 104 37.10 16.40 43.44
CA MET A 104 38.38 16.46 42.70
C MET A 104 38.11 17.06 41.32
N ILE A 105 38.72 18.21 41.01
CA ILE A 105 38.52 18.95 39.76
C ILE A 105 39.47 18.35 38.71
N PRO A 106 39.01 17.51 37.77
CA PRO A 106 39.92 16.84 36.84
C PRO A 106 40.61 17.83 35.90
N GLN A 107 40.08 19.05 35.75
CA GLN A 107 40.70 20.16 35.01
C GLN A 107 41.98 20.73 35.68
N ALA A 108 42.32 20.32 36.91
CA ALA A 108 43.52 20.77 37.60
C ALA A 108 44.81 20.41 36.83
N SER A 109 44.80 19.32 36.07
CA SER A 109 45.89 18.88 35.19
C SER A 109 46.26 19.94 34.15
N TYR A 110 45.28 20.61 33.56
CA TYR A 110 45.53 21.69 32.59
C TYR A 110 46.16 22.91 33.25
N GLY A 111 45.74 23.25 34.48
CA GLY A 111 46.40 24.30 35.25
C GLY A 111 47.86 23.98 35.53
N TYR A 112 48.15 22.71 35.85
CA TYR A 112 49.51 22.23 36.08
C TYR A 112 50.37 22.32 34.80
N ASP A 113 49.85 21.83 33.68
CA ASP A 113 50.57 21.85 32.40
C ASP A 113 50.71 23.25 31.81
N ALA A 114 49.77 24.17 32.06
CA ALA A 114 49.87 25.56 31.63
C ALA A 114 51.10 26.26 32.26
N ILE A 115 51.40 25.99 33.53
CA ILE A 115 52.59 26.54 34.19
C ILE A 115 53.87 25.95 33.58
N TRP A 116 53.88 24.65 33.26
CA TRP A 116 55.00 24.02 32.54
C TRP A 116 55.20 24.62 31.16
N ALA A 117 54.11 24.84 30.40
CA ALA A 117 54.17 25.47 29.09
C ALA A 117 54.79 26.88 29.17
N VAL A 118 54.34 27.70 30.14
CA VAL A 118 54.92 29.03 30.40
C VAL A 118 56.40 28.94 30.77
N ALA A 119 56.78 28.00 31.66
CA ALA A 119 58.16 27.83 32.08
C ALA A 119 59.09 27.43 30.91
N LEU A 120 58.65 26.48 30.07
CA LEU A 120 59.37 26.03 28.89
C LEU A 120 59.50 27.14 27.84
N ALA A 121 58.41 27.88 27.58
CA ALA A 121 58.41 29.01 26.66
C ALA A 121 59.35 30.12 27.11
N LEU A 122 59.33 30.49 28.39
CA LEU A 122 60.24 31.49 28.96
C LEU A 122 61.69 31.02 28.89
N ASN A 123 61.97 29.75 29.21
CA ASN A 123 63.32 29.19 29.10
C ASN A 123 63.86 29.28 27.67
N ARG A 124 63.04 28.92 26.67
CA ARG A 124 63.40 29.04 25.25
C ARG A 124 63.58 30.50 24.83
N SER A 125 62.72 31.40 25.32
CA SER A 125 62.82 32.83 25.07
C SER A 125 64.17 33.40 25.52
N VAL A 126 64.72 32.94 26.66
CA VAL A 126 66.05 33.37 27.14
C VAL A 126 67.14 33.11 26.10
N GLU A 127 67.10 31.99 25.39
CA GLU A 127 68.09 31.66 24.36
C GLU A 127 67.97 32.59 23.15
N VAL A 128 66.73 32.83 22.69
CA VAL A 128 66.44 33.71 21.56
C VAL A 128 66.81 35.16 21.87
N LEU A 129 66.48 35.65 23.06
CA LEU A 129 66.79 37.01 23.53
C LEU A 129 68.31 37.28 23.60
N LYS A 130 69.10 36.26 23.94
CA LYS A 130 70.58 36.33 23.94
C LYS A 130 71.15 36.33 22.53
N ALA A 131 70.50 35.71 21.56
CA ALA A 131 71.00 35.60 20.19
C ALA A 131 70.55 36.76 19.28
N LYS A 132 69.33 37.28 19.47
CA LYS A 132 68.72 38.31 18.63
C LYS A 132 69.22 39.71 18.98
N VAL A 133 69.55 40.50 17.96
CA VAL A 133 69.79 41.95 18.09
C VAL A 133 68.49 42.66 17.77
N PHE A 134 67.96 43.41 18.74
CA PHE A 134 66.68 44.12 18.61
C PHE A 134 66.85 45.45 17.87
N SER A 135 65.73 46.12 17.55
CA SER A 135 65.72 47.39 16.80
C SER A 135 66.56 48.52 17.43
N ASN A 136 66.83 48.43 18.73
CA ASN A 136 67.71 49.35 19.47
C ASN A 136 69.22 48.96 19.43
N GLY A 137 69.59 47.93 18.68
CA GLY A 137 70.96 47.45 18.51
C GLY A 137 71.52 46.67 19.71
N GLN A 138 70.69 46.35 20.70
CA GLN A 138 71.11 45.64 21.91
C GLN A 138 70.43 44.28 22.03
N GLN A 139 71.13 43.32 22.64
CA GLN A 139 70.54 42.09 23.14
C GLN A 139 69.74 42.40 24.41
N ARG A 140 68.68 41.63 24.67
CA ARG A 140 67.77 41.84 25.81
C ARG A 140 67.77 40.63 26.73
N ARG A 141 67.22 40.79 27.93
CA ARG A 141 66.92 39.71 28.88
C ARG A 141 65.47 39.81 29.35
N LEU A 142 64.94 38.73 29.92
CA LEU A 142 63.56 38.68 30.40
C LEU A 142 63.25 39.74 31.47
N GLU A 143 64.24 40.15 32.28
CA GLU A 143 64.01 41.16 33.33
C GLU A 143 63.79 42.58 32.76
N GLN A 144 64.08 42.78 31.48
CA GLN A 144 63.96 44.07 30.78
C GLN A 144 62.61 44.20 30.05
N PHE A 145 61.55 43.60 30.61
CA PHE A 145 60.21 43.60 30.04
C PHE A 145 59.49 44.96 30.22
N SER A 146 58.70 45.36 29.21
CA SER A 146 57.84 46.54 29.25
C SER A 146 56.50 46.29 28.56
N HIS A 147 55.41 46.80 29.13
CA HIS A 147 54.07 46.71 28.52
C HIS A 147 54.00 47.66 27.31
N GLY A 148 54.11 47.11 26.09
CA GLY A 148 54.18 47.86 24.82
C GLY A 148 55.39 47.50 23.95
N ASP A 149 56.20 46.51 24.36
CA ASP A 149 57.33 46.01 23.58
C ASP A 149 56.91 44.85 22.66
N ASP A 150 56.51 45.20 21.43
CA ASP A 150 56.04 44.22 20.43
C ASP A 150 57.14 43.21 20.06
N GLU A 151 58.42 43.63 20.01
CA GLU A 151 59.52 42.71 19.66
C GLU A 151 59.76 41.64 20.74
N MET A 152 59.51 41.98 22.01
CA MET A 152 59.57 41.03 23.14
C MET A 152 58.33 40.13 23.15
N PHE A 153 57.16 40.68 22.86
CA PHE A 153 55.93 39.89 22.68
C PHE A 153 56.12 38.83 21.61
N ASP A 154 56.60 39.19 20.42
CA ASP A 154 56.82 38.26 19.31
C ASP A 154 57.73 37.09 19.73
N VAL A 155 58.83 37.37 20.44
CA VAL A 155 59.76 36.32 20.89
C VAL A 155 59.09 35.35 21.87
N ILE A 156 58.35 35.87 22.85
CA ILE A 156 57.67 35.04 23.84
C ILE A 156 56.52 34.26 23.21
N PHE A 157 55.76 34.90 22.31
CA PHE A 157 54.63 34.30 21.61
C PHE A 157 55.09 33.19 20.67
N ASP A 158 56.14 33.43 19.86
CA ASP A 158 56.75 32.41 19.00
C ASP A 158 57.33 31.26 19.82
N ALA A 159 57.96 31.57 20.97
CA ALA A 159 58.48 30.54 21.87
C ALA A 159 57.35 29.68 22.42
N LEU A 160 56.23 30.27 22.83
CA LEU A 160 55.05 29.55 23.31
C LEU A 160 54.41 28.68 22.23
N GLY A 161 54.27 29.20 21.01
CA GLY A 161 53.75 28.44 19.86
C GLY A 161 54.64 27.26 19.44
N SER A 162 55.89 27.22 19.92
CA SER A 162 56.85 26.14 19.65
C SER A 162 57.00 25.13 20.79
N VAL A 163 56.18 25.26 21.84
CA VAL A 163 56.16 24.31 22.97
C VAL A 163 55.46 23.02 22.54
N ASP A 164 56.15 21.90 22.78
CA ASP A 164 55.68 20.54 22.54
C ASP A 164 56.27 19.62 23.62
N PHE A 165 55.44 19.09 24.51
CA PHE A 165 55.86 18.21 25.60
C PHE A 165 54.74 17.29 26.10
N GLU A 166 55.13 16.23 26.81
CA GLU A 166 54.20 15.34 27.49
C GLU A 166 53.94 15.84 28.92
N GLY A 167 52.72 16.34 29.16
CA GLY A 167 52.24 16.82 30.46
C GLY A 167 51.39 15.78 31.19
N VAL A 168 50.88 16.14 32.38
CA VAL A 168 49.99 15.25 33.16
C VAL A 168 48.61 15.10 32.51
N SER A 169 48.22 16.03 31.63
CA SER A 169 47.02 15.94 30.78
C SER A 169 47.26 15.22 29.45
N GLY A 170 48.49 14.76 29.18
CA GLY A 170 48.90 14.14 27.92
C GLY A 170 49.76 15.08 27.06
N PRO A 171 49.80 14.90 25.73
CA PRO A 171 50.59 15.76 24.86
C PRO A 171 50.04 17.19 24.87
N VAL A 172 50.94 18.17 24.98
CA VAL A 172 50.61 19.59 25.02
C VAL A 172 51.34 20.30 23.88
N SER A 173 50.56 20.79 22.93
CA SER A 173 51.02 21.68 21.86
C SER A 173 49.93 22.71 21.53
N PHE A 174 50.28 23.72 20.74
CA PHE A 174 49.37 24.83 20.41
C PHE A 174 49.29 25.06 18.91
N SER A 175 48.08 25.35 18.43
CA SER A 175 47.84 25.87 17.08
C SER A 175 47.06 27.16 17.17
N GLY A 176 47.72 28.28 16.84
CA GLY A 176 47.18 29.60 17.14
C GLY A 176 47.01 29.80 18.65
N SER A 177 45.79 30.09 19.08
CA SER A 177 45.43 30.21 20.51
C SER A 177 45.01 28.89 21.16
N ASP A 178 44.81 27.85 20.37
CA ASP A 178 44.10 26.66 20.82
C ASP A 178 45.10 25.56 21.20
N ARG A 179 44.86 24.94 22.36
CA ARG A 179 45.60 23.74 22.76
C ARG A 179 45.15 22.57 21.89
N ILE A 180 46.11 21.87 21.32
CA ILE A 180 45.88 20.59 20.67
C ILE A 180 46.09 19.50 21.71
N GLY A 181 45.04 18.73 21.98
CA GLY A 181 45.05 17.63 22.94
C GLY A 181 44.36 16.39 22.39
N VAL A 182 43.98 15.48 23.29
CA VAL A 182 43.26 14.26 22.92
C VAL A 182 41.78 14.42 23.27
N MET A 183 40.90 14.10 22.33
CA MET A 183 39.47 14.04 22.53
C MET A 183 39.03 12.62 22.85
N LYS A 184 38.10 12.46 23.78
CA LYS A 184 37.38 11.22 24.07
C LYS A 184 36.04 11.23 23.36
N ILE A 185 35.73 10.09 22.75
CA ILE A 185 34.41 9.77 22.23
C ILE A 185 33.87 8.67 23.14
N GLU A 186 32.71 8.94 23.73
CA GLU A 186 32.03 8.05 24.65
C GLU A 186 30.65 7.72 24.12
N GLN A 187 30.15 6.55 24.46
CA GLN A 187 28.79 6.17 24.18
C GLN A 187 28.15 5.66 25.45
N LEU A 188 26.89 6.04 25.69
CA LEU A 188 26.09 5.36 26.68
C LEU A 188 25.72 3.98 26.16
N GLN A 189 26.41 2.96 26.65
CA GLN A 189 26.20 1.57 26.25
C GLN A 189 25.42 0.83 27.34
N GLY A 190 24.32 0.19 26.93
CA GLY A 190 23.59 -0.75 27.79
C GLY A 190 24.32 -2.07 27.85
N GLY A 191 24.61 -2.53 29.07
CA GLY A 191 25.22 -3.83 29.34
C GLY A 191 24.29 -4.69 30.16
N CYS A 192 24.25 -5.97 29.82
CA CYS A 192 23.67 -6.98 30.70
C CYS A 192 24.80 -7.70 31.43
N PRO A 193 24.72 -7.89 32.76
CA PRO A 193 25.80 -8.52 33.51
C PRO A 193 25.95 -9.99 33.11
N GLY A 194 27.17 -10.46 32.84
CA GLY A 194 27.44 -11.89 32.58
C GLY A 194 26.70 -12.46 31.36
N ASP A 195 26.00 -13.59 31.54
CA ASP A 195 25.33 -14.35 30.47
C ASP A 195 23.92 -13.83 30.10
N TRP A 196 23.56 -12.65 30.59
CA TRP A 196 22.26 -12.04 30.30
C TRP A 196 22.25 -11.46 28.89
N THR A 197 21.17 -11.69 28.15
CA THR A 197 20.99 -11.22 26.77
C THR A 197 20.30 -9.85 26.75
N HIS A 198 20.91 -8.87 26.09
CA HIS A 198 20.37 -7.52 25.95
C HIS A 198 19.33 -7.42 24.83
N ARG A 199 18.13 -6.90 25.13
CA ARG A 199 17.14 -6.47 24.14
C ARG A 199 16.34 -5.27 24.64
N GLY A 200 16.29 -4.21 23.84
CA GLY A 200 15.61 -2.97 24.21
C GLY A 200 16.20 -2.40 25.51
N ARG A 201 15.35 -2.17 26.51
CA ARG A 201 15.75 -1.64 27.83
C ARG A 201 15.96 -2.69 28.92
N TYR A 202 15.90 -3.97 28.54
CA TYR A 202 15.90 -5.09 29.47
C TYR A 202 16.98 -6.11 29.15
N CYS A 203 17.39 -6.80 30.19
CA CYS A 203 18.24 -7.95 30.15
C CYS A 203 17.42 -9.20 30.44
N TYR A 204 17.58 -10.22 29.60
CA TYR A 204 16.88 -11.50 29.74
C TYR A 204 17.87 -12.63 29.97
N LEU A 205 17.60 -13.47 30.96
CA LEU A 205 18.39 -14.67 31.23
C LEU A 205 17.50 -15.91 31.11
N PHE A 206 17.87 -16.79 30.18
CA PHE A 206 17.18 -18.05 29.93
C PHE A 206 17.85 -19.16 30.74
N LEU A 207 17.17 -19.64 31.77
CA LEU A 207 17.71 -20.68 32.64
C LEU A 207 17.20 -22.07 32.22
N SER A 208 18.15 -22.98 32.04
CA SER A 208 17.91 -24.37 31.63
C SER A 208 17.59 -25.30 32.81
N SER A 209 17.53 -24.80 34.04
CA SER A 209 17.09 -25.55 35.21
C SER A 209 15.56 -25.56 35.31
N GLU A 210 14.96 -26.72 35.57
CA GLU A 210 13.52 -26.82 35.77
C GLU A 210 13.16 -26.62 37.25
N LEU A 211 12.45 -25.55 37.55
CA LEU A 211 12.00 -25.19 38.91
C LEU A 211 10.48 -25.03 38.97
N THR A 212 9.91 -25.17 40.18
CA THR A 212 8.52 -24.76 40.42
C THR A 212 8.38 -23.25 40.28
N TRP A 213 7.16 -22.75 40.09
CA TRP A 213 6.95 -21.31 39.88
C TRP A 213 7.48 -20.46 41.06
N ASP A 214 7.20 -20.86 42.30
CA ASP A 214 7.68 -20.13 43.48
C ASP A 214 9.21 -20.19 43.63
N GLU A 215 9.83 -21.33 43.29
CA GLU A 215 11.30 -21.49 43.25
C GLU A 215 11.94 -20.62 42.16
N ALA A 216 11.30 -20.52 40.98
CA ALA A 216 11.76 -19.69 39.87
C ALA A 216 11.70 -18.19 40.20
N VAL A 217 10.65 -17.74 40.90
CA VAL A 217 10.54 -16.36 41.40
C VAL A 217 11.69 -16.05 42.37
N SER A 218 11.95 -16.93 43.33
CA SER A 218 13.08 -16.76 44.27
C SER A 218 14.41 -16.73 43.54
N SER A 219 14.63 -17.65 42.59
CA SER A 219 15.87 -17.74 41.83
C SER A 219 16.14 -16.50 40.99
N CYS A 220 15.12 -15.90 40.35
CA CYS A 220 15.31 -14.64 39.62
C CYS A 220 15.64 -13.48 40.57
N SER A 221 15.01 -13.45 41.75
CA SER A 221 15.30 -12.44 42.78
C SER A 221 16.74 -12.55 43.30
N ASP A 222 17.25 -13.76 43.50
CA ASP A 222 18.65 -14.00 43.93
C ASP A 222 19.67 -13.57 42.87
N LEU A 223 19.27 -13.54 41.59
CA LEU A 223 20.08 -13.09 40.46
C LEU A 223 19.96 -11.58 40.18
N GLY A 224 19.29 -10.82 41.05
CA GLY A 224 19.13 -9.36 40.93
C GLY A 224 18.01 -8.91 39.98
N GLY A 225 17.15 -9.83 39.52
CA GLY A 225 16.04 -9.54 38.62
C GLY A 225 14.69 -10.06 39.10
N PHE A 226 13.73 -10.07 38.19
CA PHE A 226 12.37 -10.58 38.42
C PHE A 226 12.05 -11.69 37.42
N LEU A 227 11.11 -12.56 37.75
CA LEU A 227 10.57 -13.51 36.79
C LEU A 227 9.88 -12.73 35.65
N LEU A 228 10.00 -13.20 34.40
CA LEU A 228 9.60 -12.47 33.20
C LEU A 228 8.17 -11.93 33.26
N SER A 229 8.04 -10.60 33.19
CA SER A 229 6.81 -9.87 32.90
C SER A 229 6.89 -9.23 31.51
N ILE A 230 5.77 -9.18 30.80
CA ILE A 230 5.68 -8.57 29.47
C ILE A 230 4.89 -7.27 29.58
N SER A 231 5.52 -6.17 29.19
CA SER A 231 5.04 -4.80 29.37
C SER A 231 4.52 -4.14 28.09
N SER A 232 4.91 -4.63 26.90
CA SER A 232 4.47 -4.10 25.61
C SER A 232 4.41 -5.17 24.50
N GLU A 233 3.78 -4.83 23.38
CA GLU A 233 3.73 -5.68 22.17
C GLU A 233 5.10 -5.84 21.51
N GLU A 234 5.87 -4.75 21.44
CA GLU A 234 7.25 -4.74 20.95
C GLU A 234 8.15 -5.68 21.76
N GLU A 235 8.01 -5.68 23.09
CA GLU A 235 8.72 -6.62 23.96
C GLU A 235 8.33 -8.07 23.66
N SER A 236 7.03 -8.33 23.44
CA SER A 236 6.54 -9.67 23.13
C SER A 236 7.09 -10.21 21.79
N LEU A 237 7.18 -9.36 20.77
CA LEU A 237 7.77 -9.69 19.47
C LEU A 237 9.27 -9.95 19.59
N SER A 238 9.99 -9.05 20.28
CA SER A 238 11.43 -9.18 20.52
C SER A 238 11.79 -10.46 21.26
N LEU A 239 10.98 -10.87 22.24
CA LEU A 239 11.17 -12.12 22.97
C LEU A 239 10.96 -13.36 22.08
N LYS A 240 10.03 -13.31 21.11
CA LYS A 240 9.86 -14.43 20.15
C LYS A 240 11.08 -14.58 19.25
N GLU A 241 11.63 -13.47 18.78
CA GLU A 241 12.83 -13.47 17.96
C GLU A 241 14.00 -14.05 18.74
N LEU A 242 14.24 -13.57 19.96
CA LEU A 242 15.26 -14.11 20.87
C LEU A 242 15.15 -15.63 21.09
N ILE A 243 13.94 -16.12 21.37
CA ILE A 243 13.67 -17.56 21.58
C ILE A 243 13.97 -18.36 20.31
N THR A 244 13.74 -17.76 19.14
CA THR A 244 13.99 -18.38 17.83
C THR A 244 15.49 -18.38 17.50
N GLU A 245 16.17 -17.25 17.71
CA GLU A 245 17.63 -17.08 17.48
C GLU A 245 18.47 -18.04 18.34
N GLN A 246 18.07 -18.26 19.59
CA GLN A 246 18.79 -19.11 20.53
C GLN A 246 18.35 -20.59 20.50
N ASP A 247 17.50 -20.99 19.54
CA ASP A 247 16.96 -22.35 19.40
C ASP A 247 16.30 -22.89 20.69
N LEU A 248 15.58 -22.00 21.39
CA LEU A 248 14.92 -22.27 22.67
C LEU A 248 13.47 -22.76 22.50
N GLY A 249 12.99 -22.88 21.25
CA GLY A 249 11.60 -23.20 20.88
C GLY A 249 11.24 -24.69 20.77
N ASP A 250 12.21 -25.59 20.90
CA ASP A 250 12.07 -27.04 20.67
C ASP A 250 11.26 -27.77 21.79
N GLY A 251 9.96 -27.48 21.88
CA GLY A 251 9.02 -28.12 22.83
C GLY A 251 9.19 -27.76 24.31
N LYS A 252 10.13 -26.87 24.63
CA LYS A 252 10.38 -26.35 25.99
C LYS A 252 9.25 -25.42 26.41
N ARG A 253 8.95 -25.36 27.72
CA ARG A 253 7.97 -24.43 28.30
C ARG A 253 8.62 -23.56 29.37
N TRP A 254 8.25 -22.29 29.42
CA TRP A 254 8.94 -21.25 30.18
C TRP A 254 7.98 -20.56 31.17
N TRP A 255 8.32 -20.53 32.45
CA TRP A 255 7.57 -19.78 33.45
C TRP A 255 7.67 -18.27 33.22
N ILE A 256 6.51 -17.61 33.32
CA ILE A 256 6.37 -16.16 33.37
C ILE A 256 5.79 -15.74 34.73
N SER A 257 5.88 -14.46 35.04
CA SER A 257 5.54 -13.94 36.36
C SER A 257 4.06 -13.63 36.59
N LEU A 258 3.21 -13.87 35.59
CA LEU A 258 1.77 -13.70 35.73
C LEU A 258 1.22 -14.72 36.72
N ARG A 259 0.47 -14.29 37.73
CA ARG A 259 -0.17 -15.19 38.70
C ARG A 259 -1.63 -14.81 38.91
N ARG A 260 -2.48 -15.83 39.07
CA ARG A 260 -3.87 -15.63 39.51
C ARG A 260 -3.93 -15.58 41.03
N LEU A 261 -4.51 -14.50 41.56
CA LEU A 261 -4.80 -14.32 42.97
C LEU A 261 -6.02 -15.14 43.40
N PRO A 262 -6.17 -15.45 44.70
CA PRO A 262 -7.37 -16.09 45.23
C PRO A 262 -8.67 -15.33 44.96
N SER A 263 -8.62 -14.01 44.74
CA SER A 263 -9.75 -13.17 44.33
C SER A 263 -10.23 -13.44 42.90
N GLY A 264 -9.44 -14.13 42.08
CA GLY A 264 -9.70 -14.39 40.67
C GLY A 264 -8.92 -13.47 39.71
N ASP A 265 -8.39 -12.36 40.22
CA ASP A 265 -7.64 -11.36 39.46
C ASP A 265 -6.25 -11.88 39.05
N LEU A 266 -5.76 -11.42 37.91
CA LEU A 266 -4.41 -11.71 37.43
C LEU A 266 -3.48 -10.55 37.78
N ARG A 267 -2.26 -10.85 38.24
CA ARG A 267 -1.21 -9.85 38.49
C ARG A 267 0.15 -10.40 38.12
N TRP A 268 1.02 -9.55 37.59
CA TRP A 268 2.43 -9.85 37.46
C TRP A 268 3.12 -9.80 38.83
N SER A 269 4.20 -10.58 39.00
CA SER A 269 4.93 -10.61 40.28
C SER A 269 5.76 -9.35 40.54
N ASP A 270 5.99 -8.53 39.51
CA ASP A 270 6.68 -7.24 39.59
C ASP A 270 5.76 -6.09 40.07
N GLY A 271 4.44 -6.32 40.14
CA GLY A 271 3.46 -5.37 40.65
C GLY A 271 2.91 -4.37 39.62
N LEU A 272 3.26 -4.48 38.34
CA LEU A 272 2.78 -3.57 37.30
C LEU A 272 1.36 -3.96 36.83
N GLU A 273 0.33 -3.20 37.23
CA GLU A 273 -1.08 -3.51 36.88
C GLU A 273 -1.44 -3.15 35.42
N GLU A 274 -0.85 -2.11 34.85
CA GLU A 274 -1.15 -1.64 33.48
C GLU A 274 -0.76 -2.68 32.42
N SER A 275 0.38 -3.35 32.60
CA SER A 275 0.86 -4.40 31.68
C SER A 275 -0.02 -5.64 31.69
N VAL A 276 -0.70 -5.94 32.80
CA VAL A 276 -1.69 -7.04 32.88
C VAL A 276 -2.89 -6.75 31.98
N MET A 277 -3.39 -5.50 32.01
CA MET A 277 -4.57 -5.11 31.25
C MET A 277 -4.35 -5.24 29.75
N TRP A 278 -3.18 -4.82 29.25
CA TRP A 278 -2.78 -5.01 27.87
C TRP A 278 -2.73 -6.50 27.50
N TYR A 279 -2.05 -7.32 28.30
CA TYR A 279 -1.90 -8.76 28.06
C TYR A 279 -3.26 -9.48 28.00
N LEU A 280 -4.26 -9.02 28.77
CA LEU A 280 -5.62 -9.55 28.76
C LEU A 280 -6.47 -9.06 27.60
N GLN A 281 -6.26 -7.83 27.12
CA GLN A 281 -7.02 -7.25 26.00
C GLN A 281 -6.64 -7.83 24.64
N THR A 282 -5.35 -8.11 24.42
CA THR A 282 -4.84 -8.74 23.19
C THR A 282 -4.96 -10.27 23.22
N GLY A 283 -5.25 -10.85 24.40
CA GLY A 283 -5.24 -12.29 24.67
C GLY A 283 -6.45 -13.09 24.16
N ARG A 284 -6.52 -13.37 22.86
CA ARG A 284 -6.45 -14.78 22.46
C ARG A 284 -4.97 -15.06 22.20
N PRO A 285 -4.35 -16.09 22.78
CA PRO A 285 -3.02 -16.48 22.34
C PRO A 285 -3.14 -16.77 20.85
N ILE A 286 -2.41 -16.00 20.03
CA ILE A 286 -2.16 -16.30 18.63
C ILE A 286 -1.62 -17.74 18.63
N ASP A 287 -2.48 -18.69 18.27
CA ASP A 287 -2.29 -20.12 18.36
C ASP A 287 -1.61 -20.66 19.63
N ALA A 288 -2.43 -21.02 20.63
CA ALA A 288 -2.02 -21.81 21.81
C ALA A 288 -1.33 -23.16 21.48
N ALA A 289 -1.26 -23.55 20.20
CA ALA A 289 -0.49 -24.70 19.74
C ALA A 289 1.02 -24.37 19.54
N ARG A 290 1.45 -23.10 19.63
CA ARG A 290 2.80 -22.68 19.25
C ARG A 290 3.53 -21.75 20.22
N TRP A 291 2.94 -21.40 21.37
CA TRP A 291 3.53 -20.46 22.33
C TRP A 291 3.89 -21.15 23.67
N PRO A 292 5.17 -21.19 24.09
CA PRO A 292 5.63 -22.04 25.20
C PRO A 292 5.55 -21.43 26.62
N LEU A 293 4.80 -20.33 26.85
CA LEU A 293 4.81 -19.62 28.14
C LEU A 293 3.80 -20.22 29.16
N LEU A 294 4.21 -20.37 30.42
CA LEU A 294 3.44 -20.97 31.53
C LEU A 294 3.19 -19.96 32.66
N HIS A 295 1.98 -19.97 33.22
CA HIS A 295 1.62 -19.26 34.45
C HIS A 295 0.87 -20.21 35.41
N PRO A 296 0.98 -20.03 36.74
CA PRO A 296 0.34 -20.91 37.71
C PRO A 296 -1.19 -20.82 37.62
N GLY A 297 -1.83 -21.97 37.35
CA GLY A 297 -3.27 -22.11 37.21
C GLY A 297 -3.77 -23.54 37.46
N LEU A 298 -5.09 -23.71 37.39
CA LEU A 298 -5.78 -25.01 37.54
C LEU A 298 -6.14 -25.54 36.15
N GLU A 299 -5.68 -26.72 35.80
CA GLU A 299 -6.03 -27.40 34.54
C GLU A 299 -6.85 -28.67 34.84
N CYS A 300 -7.89 -28.90 34.03
CA CYS A 300 -8.80 -30.02 34.20
C CYS A 300 -8.38 -31.14 33.24
N GLU A 301 -7.61 -32.12 33.73
CA GLU A 301 -7.14 -33.24 32.94
C GLU A 301 -7.83 -34.52 33.43
N ARG A 302 -8.64 -35.16 32.57
CA ARG A 302 -9.41 -36.37 32.90
C ARG A 302 -10.16 -36.27 34.23
N SER A 303 -10.91 -35.17 34.43
CA SER A 303 -11.74 -34.92 35.62
C SER A 303 -10.99 -34.81 36.96
N VAL A 304 -9.67 -34.56 36.94
CA VAL A 304 -8.88 -34.23 38.14
C VAL A 304 -8.26 -32.85 37.98
N PHE A 305 -8.51 -31.96 38.94
CA PHE A 305 -7.82 -30.67 39.02
C PHE A 305 -6.37 -30.90 39.45
N ARG A 306 -5.40 -30.56 38.60
CA ARG A 306 -3.98 -30.52 38.97
C ARG A 306 -3.50 -29.07 39.03
N LEU A 307 -2.83 -28.73 40.13
CA LEU A 307 -2.20 -27.42 40.30
C LEU A 307 -0.93 -27.38 39.44
N HIS A 308 -0.84 -26.45 38.49
CA HIS A 308 0.40 -26.23 37.72
C HIS A 308 1.55 -25.74 38.61
N ALA A 309 1.28 -25.15 39.78
CA ALA A 309 2.33 -24.62 40.66
C ALA A 309 3.33 -25.67 41.16
N ALA A 310 2.99 -26.97 41.16
CA ALA A 310 3.90 -28.06 41.52
C ALA A 310 4.68 -28.64 40.32
N ARG A 311 4.40 -28.19 39.09
CA ARG A 311 5.18 -28.59 37.91
C ARG A 311 6.49 -27.83 37.90
N LYS A 312 7.54 -28.49 37.45
CA LYS A 312 8.82 -27.85 37.16
C LYS A 312 8.87 -27.49 35.68
N ALA A 313 9.41 -26.33 35.37
CA ALA A 313 9.64 -25.87 33.99
C ALA A 313 10.83 -24.91 33.95
N PHE A 314 11.34 -24.67 32.74
CA PHE A 314 12.34 -23.63 32.50
C PHE A 314 11.76 -22.26 32.83
N PHE A 315 12.59 -21.26 33.03
CA PHE A 315 12.13 -19.93 33.42
C PHE A 315 13.04 -18.84 32.86
N ILE A 316 12.45 -17.66 32.68
CA ILE A 316 13.14 -16.50 32.12
C ILE A 316 13.17 -15.43 33.19
N CYS A 317 14.36 -14.96 33.54
CA CYS A 317 14.52 -13.80 34.40
C CYS A 317 14.68 -12.54 33.54
N LYS A 318 14.16 -11.42 34.06
CA LYS A 318 14.17 -10.09 33.46
C LYS A 318 14.73 -9.10 34.48
N GLN A 319 15.62 -8.21 34.04
CA GLN A 319 16.04 -7.03 34.81
C GLN A 319 16.24 -5.84 33.87
N PHE A 320 16.39 -4.64 34.43
CA PHE A 320 16.76 -3.46 33.63
C PHE A 320 18.22 -3.57 33.19
N ALA A 321 18.51 -3.13 31.96
CA ALA A 321 19.88 -3.01 31.51
C ALA A 321 20.61 -1.91 32.32
N GLU A 322 21.85 -2.15 32.71
CA GLU A 322 22.69 -1.11 33.32
C GLU A 322 23.39 -0.35 32.20
N PHE A 323 23.12 0.95 32.12
CA PHE A 323 23.75 1.81 31.13
C PHE A 323 24.97 2.49 31.74
N LEU A 324 26.11 2.33 31.09
CA LEU A 324 27.39 2.92 31.47
C LEU A 324 27.95 3.72 30.31
N GLU A 325 28.56 4.86 30.61
CA GLU A 325 29.34 5.60 29.61
C GLU A 325 30.66 4.83 29.37
N VAL A 326 30.84 4.39 28.14
CA VAL A 326 32.02 3.63 27.70
C VAL A 326 32.81 4.51 26.74
N THR A 327 34.11 4.68 26.98
CA THR A 327 35.01 5.32 26.00
C THR A 327 35.18 4.40 24.81
N VAL A 328 34.58 4.77 23.67
CA VAL A 328 34.62 3.98 22.43
C VAL A 328 35.89 4.28 21.62
N ALA A 329 36.35 5.53 21.65
CA ALA A 329 37.54 5.95 20.93
C ALA A 329 38.19 7.19 21.53
N GLU A 330 39.48 7.37 21.24
CA GLU A 330 40.22 8.61 21.48
C GLU A 330 40.77 9.16 20.16
N HIS A 331 40.66 10.47 19.95
CA HIS A 331 41.19 11.18 18.77
C HIS A 331 42.35 12.08 19.20
N ASP A 332 43.55 11.77 18.72
CA ASP A 332 44.73 12.61 18.87
C ASP A 332 44.68 13.73 17.83
N LEU A 333 44.31 14.93 18.27
CA LEU A 333 44.16 16.09 17.38
C LEU A 333 45.49 16.56 16.76
N ALA A 334 46.65 16.18 17.34
CA ALA A 334 47.94 16.58 16.80
C ALA A 334 48.36 15.70 15.61
N LYS A 335 48.01 14.42 15.65
CA LYS A 335 48.31 13.43 14.60
C LYS A 335 47.17 13.22 13.62
N ASP A 336 45.96 13.64 13.98
CA ASP A 336 44.72 13.32 13.29
C ASP A 336 44.46 11.81 13.20
N GLU A 337 44.71 11.10 14.31
CA GLU A 337 44.57 9.64 14.41
C GLU A 337 43.54 9.27 15.48
N ILE A 338 42.65 8.32 15.16
CA ILE A 338 41.63 7.79 16.08
C ILE A 338 42.03 6.39 16.53
N GLU A 339 42.18 6.21 17.84
CA GLU A 339 42.39 4.92 18.50
C GLU A 339 41.03 4.39 19.00
N TRP A 340 40.60 3.22 18.49
CA TRP A 340 39.33 2.59 18.87
C TRP A 340 39.54 1.56 19.98
N PHE A 341 38.74 1.62 21.03
CA PHE A 341 38.77 0.70 22.17
C PHE A 341 37.56 -0.24 22.20
N SER A 342 36.42 0.19 21.67
CA SER A 342 35.21 -0.63 21.54
C SER A 342 34.36 -0.19 20.34
N ASP A 343 33.47 -1.08 19.90
CA ASP A 343 32.51 -0.80 18.84
C ASP A 343 31.35 0.07 19.35
N ILE A 344 30.79 0.90 18.46
CA ILE A 344 29.56 1.67 18.73
C ILE A 344 28.36 0.74 18.56
N ILE A 345 27.49 0.69 19.57
CA ILE A 345 26.30 -0.15 19.59
C ILE A 345 25.08 0.70 19.26
N TRP A 346 24.31 0.31 18.24
CA TRP A 346 23.10 1.01 17.84
C TRP A 346 21.86 0.32 18.42
N PRO A 347 20.83 1.07 18.87
CA PRO A 347 19.61 0.47 19.42
C PRO A 347 18.96 -0.58 18.50
N GLY A 348 18.90 -0.31 17.18
CA GLY A 348 18.37 -1.23 16.16
C GLY A 348 19.40 -2.15 15.50
N GLY A 349 20.61 -2.24 16.06
CA GLY A 349 21.73 -3.05 15.53
C GLY A 349 22.40 -2.49 14.27
N ALA A 350 21.89 -1.40 13.69
CA ALA A 350 22.45 -0.73 12.52
C ALA A 350 22.47 0.80 12.70
N VAL A 351 23.36 1.46 11.95
CA VAL A 351 23.48 2.92 11.94
C VAL A 351 22.17 3.52 11.41
N PRO A 352 21.54 4.49 12.11
CA PRO A 352 20.33 5.16 11.63
C PRO A 352 20.60 5.93 10.35
N LEU A 353 19.61 5.95 9.45
CA LEU A 353 19.66 6.71 8.21
C LEU A 353 19.35 8.19 8.47
N ASP A 354 19.98 9.08 7.69
CA ASP A 354 19.76 10.54 7.76
C ASP A 354 18.41 10.98 7.16
N HIS A 355 17.78 10.11 6.37
CA HIS A 355 16.44 10.28 5.83
C HIS A 355 15.74 8.92 5.67
N THR A 356 14.41 8.93 5.64
CA THR A 356 13.67 7.75 5.20
C THR A 356 14.02 7.50 3.73
N PRO A 357 14.57 6.31 3.38
CA PRO A 357 14.81 6.00 1.98
C PRO A 357 13.48 6.13 1.25
N GLN A 358 13.46 6.82 0.10
CA GLN A 358 12.22 7.03 -0.63
C GLN A 358 11.51 5.69 -0.80
N VAL A 359 10.35 5.57 -0.15
CA VAL A 359 9.45 4.45 -0.37
C VAL A 359 9.02 4.57 -1.83
N ILE A 360 9.67 3.82 -2.72
CA ILE A 360 9.31 3.82 -4.14
C ILE A 360 7.98 3.10 -4.20
N PHE A 361 6.89 3.87 -4.17
CA PHE A 361 5.60 3.33 -4.49
C PHE A 361 5.65 2.75 -5.90
N THR A 362 5.44 1.45 -6.02
CA THR A 362 5.33 0.86 -7.36
C THR A 362 3.94 1.20 -7.90
N THR A 363 3.90 2.02 -8.95
CA THR A 363 2.64 2.37 -9.61
C THR A 363 2.16 1.17 -10.42
N VAL A 364 1.01 0.61 -10.03
CA VAL A 364 0.37 -0.50 -10.75
C VAL A 364 -0.86 0.03 -11.47
N GLU A 365 -0.87 -0.03 -12.79
CA GLU A 365 -2.04 0.30 -13.60
C GLU A 365 -3.06 -0.85 -13.53
N ILE A 366 -4.26 -0.60 -13.01
CA ILE A 366 -5.35 -1.60 -12.92
C ILE A 366 -6.42 -1.25 -13.96
N TYR A 367 -6.80 -2.21 -14.80
CA TYR A 367 -7.86 -2.02 -15.77
C TYR A 367 -9.25 -2.23 -15.15
N GLU A 368 -10.09 -1.20 -15.15
CA GLU A 368 -11.47 -1.23 -14.62
C GLU A 368 -12.53 -1.23 -15.73
N GLY A 369 -12.43 -2.18 -16.66
CA GLY A 369 -13.40 -2.35 -17.74
C GLY A 369 -14.53 -3.33 -17.45
N VAL A 370 -15.12 -3.85 -18.53
CA VAL A 370 -16.16 -4.88 -18.45
C VAL A 370 -15.58 -6.19 -17.88
N PRO A 371 -16.16 -6.76 -16.80
CA PRO A 371 -15.69 -8.01 -16.25
C PRO A 371 -15.79 -9.16 -17.26
N PHE A 372 -14.74 -9.97 -17.34
CA PHE A 372 -14.63 -11.06 -18.32
C PHE A 372 -15.84 -12.02 -18.31
N PHE A 373 -16.37 -12.34 -17.13
CA PHE A 373 -17.53 -13.22 -17.01
C PHE A 373 -18.81 -12.62 -17.63
N VAL A 374 -19.03 -11.31 -17.49
CA VAL A 374 -20.18 -10.60 -18.08
C VAL A 374 -20.08 -10.61 -19.60
N TYR A 375 -18.87 -10.38 -20.10
CA TYR A 375 -18.58 -10.44 -21.54
C TYR A 375 -18.89 -11.82 -22.12
N ILE A 376 -18.39 -12.90 -21.48
CA ILE A 376 -18.64 -14.28 -21.94
C ILE A 376 -20.13 -14.61 -21.95
N ILE A 377 -20.88 -14.25 -20.90
CA ILE A 377 -22.33 -14.49 -20.85
C ILE A 377 -23.04 -13.78 -22.03
N SER A 378 -22.69 -12.52 -22.29
CA SER A 378 -23.26 -11.74 -23.38
C SER A 378 -22.96 -12.35 -24.76
N CYS A 379 -21.73 -12.80 -24.97
CA CYS A 379 -21.31 -13.50 -26.18
C CYS A 379 -22.02 -14.85 -26.37
N CYS A 380 -22.23 -15.62 -25.30
CA CYS A 380 -23.00 -16.86 -25.35
C CYS A 380 -24.45 -16.62 -25.77
N LEU A 381 -25.11 -15.60 -25.19
CA LEU A 381 -26.47 -15.23 -25.55
C LEU A 381 -26.58 -14.72 -26.99
N ALA A 382 -25.65 -13.87 -27.43
CA ALA A 382 -25.56 -13.44 -28.83
C ALA A 382 -25.29 -14.62 -29.77
N GLY A 383 -24.44 -15.58 -29.36
CA GLY A 383 -24.16 -16.83 -30.07
C GLY A 383 -25.40 -17.70 -30.27
N LEU A 384 -26.21 -17.89 -29.22
CA LEU A 384 -27.50 -18.56 -29.31
C LEU A 384 -28.44 -17.85 -30.28
N GLY A 385 -28.46 -16.51 -30.25
CA GLY A 385 -29.19 -15.67 -31.21
C GLY A 385 -28.73 -15.86 -32.66
N MET A 386 -27.41 -15.94 -32.90
CA MET A 386 -26.85 -16.22 -34.22
C MET A 386 -27.21 -17.62 -34.71
N ILE A 387 -27.15 -18.64 -33.84
CA ILE A 387 -27.56 -20.01 -34.19
C ILE A 387 -29.05 -20.01 -34.59
N LEU A 388 -29.91 -19.37 -33.79
CA LEU A 388 -31.32 -19.23 -34.11
C LEU A 388 -31.53 -18.52 -35.46
N ALA A 389 -30.80 -17.43 -35.71
CA ALA A 389 -30.86 -16.69 -36.97
C ALA A 389 -30.45 -17.56 -38.17
N VAL A 390 -29.37 -18.35 -38.04
CA VAL A 390 -28.93 -19.29 -39.09
C VAL A 390 -29.95 -20.39 -39.33
N VAL A 391 -30.55 -20.96 -38.28
CA VAL A 391 -31.64 -21.95 -38.41
C VAL A 391 -32.83 -21.34 -39.14
N CYS A 392 -33.26 -20.12 -38.78
CA CYS A 392 -34.32 -19.40 -39.48
C CYS A 392 -33.96 -19.10 -40.94
N LEU A 393 -32.70 -18.79 -41.25
CA LEU A 393 -32.22 -18.57 -42.61
C LEU A 393 -32.29 -19.83 -43.46
N VAL A 394 -31.77 -20.95 -42.93
CA VAL A 394 -31.82 -22.25 -43.60
C VAL A 394 -33.26 -22.68 -43.82
N PHE A 395 -34.12 -22.56 -42.81
CA PHE A 395 -35.56 -22.83 -42.93
C PHE A 395 -36.23 -21.98 -44.01
N ASN A 396 -35.94 -20.67 -44.04
CA ASN A 396 -36.48 -19.74 -45.03
C ASN A 396 -36.07 -20.12 -46.46
N ILE A 397 -34.79 -20.46 -46.67
CA ILE A 397 -34.24 -20.82 -47.97
C ILE A 397 -34.79 -22.18 -48.45
N TYR A 398 -34.80 -23.18 -47.57
CA TYR A 398 -35.23 -24.54 -47.90
C TYR A 398 -36.72 -24.58 -48.27
N HIS A 399 -37.57 -23.90 -47.48
CA HIS A 399 -39.02 -23.87 -47.71
C HIS A 399 -39.51 -22.69 -48.57
N ARG A 400 -38.61 -21.94 -49.25
CA ARG A 400 -38.95 -20.72 -50.01
C ARG A 400 -40.05 -20.87 -51.07
N ASN A 401 -40.24 -22.09 -51.58
CA ASN A 401 -41.22 -22.40 -52.62
C ASN A 401 -42.62 -22.70 -52.05
N GLN A 402 -42.76 -22.92 -50.74
CA GLN A 402 -44.07 -23.14 -50.13
C GLN A 402 -44.92 -21.87 -50.16
N ARG A 403 -46.23 -22.03 -50.40
CA ARG A 403 -47.17 -20.91 -50.61
C ARG A 403 -47.14 -19.88 -49.47
N PHE A 404 -47.07 -20.33 -48.23
CA PHE A 404 -47.04 -19.45 -47.05
C PHE A 404 -45.78 -18.58 -46.99
N ILE A 405 -44.60 -19.18 -47.16
CA ILE A 405 -43.31 -18.47 -47.10
C ILE A 405 -43.13 -17.55 -48.32
N LYS A 406 -43.58 -18.00 -49.50
CA LYS A 406 -43.55 -17.20 -50.74
C LYS A 406 -44.37 -15.91 -50.62
N LEU A 407 -45.48 -15.93 -49.88
CA LEU A 407 -46.32 -14.74 -49.63
C LEU A 407 -45.68 -13.75 -48.63
N SER A 408 -44.80 -14.22 -47.73
CA SER A 408 -44.07 -13.36 -46.78
C SER A 408 -42.88 -12.61 -47.41
N SER A 409 -42.56 -12.81 -48.69
CA SER A 409 -41.39 -12.23 -49.38
C SER A 409 -40.05 -12.77 -48.80
N PRO A 410 -39.65 -14.00 -49.19
CA PRO A 410 -38.53 -14.73 -48.57
C PRO A 410 -37.19 -14.00 -48.71
N ASN A 411 -36.90 -13.41 -49.87
CA ASN A 411 -35.62 -12.73 -50.11
C ASN A 411 -35.39 -11.53 -49.18
N LEU A 412 -36.45 -10.79 -48.84
CA LEU A 412 -36.37 -9.68 -47.87
C LEU A 412 -36.27 -10.20 -46.43
N ASN A 413 -36.90 -11.32 -46.09
CA ASN A 413 -36.69 -11.98 -44.80
C ASN A 413 -35.24 -12.45 -44.64
N SER A 414 -34.61 -12.96 -45.71
CA SER A 414 -33.18 -13.30 -45.68
C SER A 414 -32.30 -12.08 -45.41
N LEU A 415 -32.64 -10.91 -45.97
CA LEU A 415 -31.90 -9.67 -45.70
C LEU A 415 -32.06 -9.21 -44.23
N ILE A 416 -33.28 -9.35 -43.67
CA ILE A 416 -33.54 -9.07 -42.25
C ILE A 416 -32.66 -9.96 -41.37
N ILE A 417 -32.64 -11.27 -41.65
CA ILE A 417 -31.85 -12.23 -40.87
C ILE A 417 -30.35 -11.91 -40.96
N PHE A 418 -29.83 -11.58 -42.14
CA PHE A 418 -28.43 -11.20 -42.30
C PHE A 418 -28.09 -9.93 -41.49
N GLY A 419 -28.99 -8.94 -41.49
CA GLY A 419 -28.87 -7.77 -40.61
C GLY A 419 -28.84 -8.13 -39.12
N CYS A 420 -29.70 -9.06 -38.67
CA CYS A 420 -29.69 -9.55 -37.29
C CYS A 420 -28.38 -10.27 -36.93
N ILE A 421 -27.82 -11.09 -37.83
CA ILE A 421 -26.52 -11.75 -37.61
C ILE A 421 -25.40 -10.72 -37.44
N MET A 422 -25.37 -9.67 -38.26
CA MET A 422 -24.39 -8.58 -38.11
C MET A 422 -24.52 -7.83 -36.78
N ILE A 423 -25.76 -7.60 -36.31
CA ILE A 423 -25.99 -6.95 -35.01
C ILE A 423 -25.50 -7.86 -33.87
N TYR A 424 -25.80 -9.17 -33.88
CA TYR A 424 -25.27 -10.09 -32.87
C TYR A 424 -23.73 -10.14 -32.88
N ALA A 425 -23.13 -10.18 -34.06
CA ALA A 425 -21.67 -10.13 -34.20
C ALA A 425 -21.10 -8.82 -33.64
N SER A 426 -21.77 -7.69 -33.85
CA SER A 426 -21.39 -6.41 -33.23
C SER A 426 -21.41 -6.49 -31.71
N THR A 427 -22.40 -7.13 -31.09
CA THR A 427 -22.47 -7.25 -29.62
C THR A 427 -21.24 -7.97 -29.05
N CYS A 428 -20.77 -9.02 -29.73
CA CYS A 428 -19.53 -9.70 -29.33
C CYS A 428 -18.28 -8.83 -29.51
N LEU A 429 -18.27 -7.91 -30.48
CA LEU A 429 -17.13 -7.01 -30.71
C LEU A 429 -17.08 -5.82 -29.75
N VAL A 430 -18.18 -5.49 -29.05
CA VAL A 430 -18.20 -4.35 -28.13
C VAL A 430 -17.42 -4.64 -26.84
N GLY A 431 -17.60 -5.81 -26.24
CA GLY A 431 -17.01 -6.14 -24.93
C GLY A 431 -15.63 -6.79 -24.98
N TRP A 432 -15.02 -6.90 -26.16
CA TRP A 432 -13.64 -7.36 -26.30
C TRP A 432 -12.68 -6.22 -25.94
N GLU A 433 -12.54 -5.96 -24.65
CA GLU A 433 -11.66 -4.93 -24.10
C GLU A 433 -10.58 -5.59 -23.23
N ASP A 434 -9.67 -6.31 -23.89
CA ASP A 434 -8.52 -6.95 -23.24
C ASP A 434 -7.29 -6.03 -23.36
N PRO A 435 -6.76 -5.52 -22.22
CA PRO A 435 -5.58 -4.65 -22.20
C PRO A 435 -4.30 -5.30 -22.74
N SER A 436 -4.25 -6.64 -22.81
CA SER A 436 -3.09 -7.39 -23.31
C SER A 436 -2.94 -7.36 -24.84
N ILE A 437 -3.98 -6.87 -25.55
CA ILE A 437 -4.00 -6.85 -27.01
C ILE A 437 -3.33 -5.60 -27.55
N ASN A 438 -2.56 -5.77 -28.63
CA ASN A 438 -1.93 -4.68 -29.36
C ASN A 438 -2.95 -3.57 -29.69
N GLN A 439 -2.64 -2.33 -29.33
CA GLN A 439 -3.46 -1.13 -29.53
C GLN A 439 -3.95 -0.98 -30.99
N ALA A 440 -3.14 -1.38 -31.98
CA ALA A 440 -3.52 -1.34 -33.39
C ALA A 440 -4.65 -2.33 -33.75
N ILE A 441 -4.71 -3.47 -33.06
CA ILE A 441 -5.76 -4.47 -33.22
C ILE A 441 -7.04 -3.99 -32.52
N PHE A 442 -6.91 -3.46 -31.30
CA PHE A 442 -8.04 -2.89 -30.55
C PHE A 442 -8.74 -1.77 -31.33
N LEU A 443 -7.97 -0.87 -31.94
CA LEU A 443 -8.52 0.20 -32.78
C LEU A 443 -9.34 -0.33 -33.97
N LYS A 444 -8.91 -1.43 -34.60
CA LYS A 444 -9.68 -2.05 -35.70
C LYS A 444 -11.00 -2.62 -35.21
N PHE A 445 -11.02 -3.27 -34.04
CA PHE A 445 -12.27 -3.76 -33.45
C PHE A 445 -13.24 -2.61 -33.14
N CYS A 446 -12.74 -1.49 -32.63
CA CYS A 446 -13.55 -0.29 -32.41
C CYS A 446 -14.21 0.23 -33.70
N GLN A 447 -13.51 0.19 -34.83
CA GLN A 447 -14.11 0.57 -36.12
C GLN A 447 -15.14 -0.45 -36.59
N ILE A 448 -14.76 -1.74 -36.61
CA ILE A 448 -15.60 -2.82 -37.15
C ILE A 448 -16.92 -2.93 -36.39
N ARG A 449 -16.95 -2.77 -35.06
CA ARG A 449 -18.19 -2.85 -34.27
C ARG A 449 -19.23 -1.81 -34.70
N VAL A 450 -18.82 -0.56 -34.95
CA VAL A 450 -19.73 0.52 -35.39
C VAL A 450 -20.30 0.22 -36.78
N TRP A 451 -19.45 -0.27 -37.70
CA TRP A 451 -19.87 -0.69 -39.03
C TRP A 451 -20.90 -1.82 -38.99
N PHE A 452 -20.61 -2.88 -38.21
CA PHE A 452 -21.48 -4.05 -38.11
C PHE A 452 -22.85 -3.69 -37.53
N PHE A 453 -22.88 -2.90 -36.46
CA PHE A 453 -24.13 -2.44 -35.87
C PHE A 453 -24.94 -1.58 -36.84
N SER A 454 -24.32 -0.55 -37.43
CA SER A 454 -25.04 0.41 -38.25
C SER A 454 -25.57 -0.20 -39.56
N VAL A 455 -24.73 -0.96 -40.28
CA VAL A 455 -25.11 -1.65 -41.50
C VAL A 455 -26.14 -2.74 -41.21
N GLY A 456 -25.94 -3.52 -40.14
CA GLY A 456 -26.89 -4.55 -39.71
C GLY A 456 -28.28 -3.97 -39.41
N PHE A 457 -28.33 -2.81 -38.73
CA PHE A 457 -29.56 -2.08 -38.48
C PHE A 457 -30.27 -1.67 -39.78
N VAL A 458 -29.55 -1.11 -40.77
CA VAL A 458 -30.15 -0.68 -42.04
C VAL A 458 -30.65 -1.87 -42.86
N LEU A 459 -29.91 -2.97 -42.91
CA LEU A 459 -30.34 -4.19 -43.61
C LEU A 459 -31.60 -4.79 -42.96
N SER A 460 -31.67 -4.79 -41.63
CA SER A 460 -32.82 -5.30 -40.89
C SER A 460 -34.04 -4.36 -40.99
N PHE A 461 -33.92 -3.14 -40.48
CA PHE A 461 -35.02 -2.18 -40.45
C PHE A 461 -35.42 -1.69 -41.84
N GLY A 462 -34.45 -1.42 -42.73
CA GLY A 462 -34.73 -0.99 -44.11
C GLY A 462 -35.52 -2.04 -44.91
N SER A 463 -35.30 -3.32 -44.64
CA SER A 463 -36.09 -4.41 -45.23
C SER A 463 -37.51 -4.47 -44.68
N MET A 464 -37.69 -4.29 -43.36
CA MET A 464 -39.04 -4.20 -42.75
C MET A 464 -39.81 -3.00 -43.28
N PHE A 465 -39.15 -1.85 -43.37
CA PHE A 465 -39.66 -0.62 -43.97
C PHE A 465 -40.07 -0.83 -45.44
N SER A 466 -39.25 -1.53 -46.23
CA SER A 466 -39.59 -1.85 -47.63
C SER A 466 -40.81 -2.76 -47.76
N LYS A 467 -41.00 -3.69 -46.82
CA LYS A 467 -42.19 -4.53 -46.76
C LYS A 467 -43.44 -3.76 -46.38
N THR A 468 -43.39 -2.90 -45.36
CA THR A 468 -44.54 -2.09 -44.95
C THR A 468 -44.92 -1.08 -46.04
N TRP A 469 -43.93 -0.47 -46.71
CA TRP A 469 -44.16 0.41 -47.86
C TRP A 469 -44.88 -0.30 -49.02
N ARG A 470 -44.48 -1.54 -49.35
CA ARG A 470 -45.18 -2.35 -50.35
C ARG A 470 -46.66 -2.53 -49.99
N VAL A 471 -46.96 -2.83 -48.73
CA VAL A 471 -48.34 -3.01 -48.26
C VAL A 471 -49.13 -1.70 -48.37
N HIS A 472 -48.55 -0.58 -47.91
CA HIS A 472 -49.16 0.75 -48.00
C HIS A 472 -49.47 1.12 -49.46
N LYS A 473 -48.50 0.96 -50.37
CA LYS A 473 -48.67 1.28 -51.79
C LYS A 473 -49.72 0.40 -52.47
N VAL A 474 -49.81 -0.88 -52.13
CA VAL A 474 -50.83 -1.80 -52.65
C VAL A 474 -52.22 -1.46 -52.08
N ALA A 475 -52.30 -1.08 -50.80
CA ALA A 475 -53.54 -0.69 -50.14
C ALA A 475 -54.11 0.64 -50.66
N ALA A 476 -53.24 1.56 -51.08
CA ALA A 476 -53.63 2.85 -51.66
C ALA A 476 -54.22 2.74 -53.09
N LEU A 477 -54.08 1.60 -53.77
CA LEU A 477 -54.61 1.39 -55.12
C LEU A 477 -56.07 0.95 -55.10
N LYS A 478 -56.93 1.60 -55.90
CA LYS A 478 -58.36 1.24 -56.05
C LYS A 478 -58.62 -0.22 -56.49
N ASN A 479 -57.65 -0.86 -57.17
CA ASN A 479 -57.74 -2.24 -57.67
C ASN A 479 -56.48 -3.06 -57.31
N PRO A 480 -56.38 -3.61 -56.09
CA PRO A 480 -55.16 -4.23 -55.56
C PRO A 480 -54.76 -5.56 -56.26
N LYS A 481 -55.68 -6.20 -57.00
CA LYS A 481 -55.42 -7.50 -57.67
C LYS A 481 -54.60 -7.40 -58.97
N ARG A 482 -54.38 -6.20 -59.53
CA ARG A 482 -53.76 -6.02 -60.87
C ARG A 482 -52.27 -5.61 -60.87
N VAL A 483 -51.69 -5.22 -59.74
CA VAL A 483 -50.32 -4.68 -59.70
C VAL A 483 -49.42 -5.55 -58.81
N ILE A 484 -48.48 -6.28 -59.43
CA ILE A 484 -47.45 -7.05 -58.74
C ILE A 484 -46.17 -6.20 -58.70
N ILE A 485 -45.82 -5.68 -57.52
CA ILE A 485 -44.55 -4.97 -57.32
C ILE A 485 -43.42 -6.01 -57.24
N THR A 486 -42.41 -5.87 -58.10
CA THR A 486 -41.24 -6.75 -58.16
C THR A 486 -40.23 -6.45 -57.06
N ASP A 487 -39.61 -7.50 -56.49
CA ASP A 487 -38.59 -7.40 -55.43
C ASP A 487 -37.43 -6.47 -55.77
N ARG A 488 -37.08 -6.30 -57.05
CA ARG A 488 -36.00 -5.39 -57.51
C ARG A 488 -36.18 -3.94 -57.02
N HIS A 489 -37.41 -3.43 -57.02
CA HIS A 489 -37.69 -2.07 -56.54
C HIS A 489 -37.53 -1.96 -55.01
N LEU A 490 -37.84 -3.04 -54.28
CA LEU A 490 -37.68 -3.08 -52.83
C LEU A 490 -36.20 -3.16 -52.45
N PHE A 491 -35.44 -4.02 -53.13
CA PHE A 491 -33.98 -4.08 -52.96
C PHE A 491 -33.27 -2.78 -53.33
N LEU A 492 -33.73 -2.08 -54.38
CA LEU A 492 -33.20 -0.77 -54.73
C LEU A 492 -33.42 0.25 -53.59
N MET A 493 -34.60 0.25 -52.96
CA MET A 493 -34.88 1.15 -51.84
C MET A 493 -33.97 0.87 -50.63
N VAL A 494 -33.79 -0.41 -50.27
CA VAL A 494 -32.84 -0.79 -49.21
C VAL A 494 -31.40 -0.43 -49.59
N GLY A 495 -31.01 -0.63 -50.85
CA GLY A 495 -29.69 -0.28 -51.37
C GLY A 495 -29.38 1.22 -51.27
N VAL A 496 -30.37 2.09 -51.54
CA VAL A 496 -30.22 3.54 -51.37
C VAL A 496 -30.03 3.91 -49.89
N LEU A 497 -30.83 3.33 -48.99
CA LEU A 497 -30.68 3.56 -47.54
C LEU A 497 -29.30 3.09 -47.04
N LEU A 498 -28.84 1.94 -47.54
CA LEU A 498 -27.51 1.42 -47.22
C LEU A 498 -26.39 2.31 -47.76
N LEU A 499 -26.51 2.80 -49.00
CA LEU A 499 -25.52 3.71 -49.59
C LEU A 499 -25.35 4.99 -48.77
N ILE A 500 -26.46 5.56 -48.29
CA ILE A 500 -26.44 6.74 -47.42
C ILE A 500 -25.69 6.42 -46.11
N ASP A 501 -26.00 5.30 -45.45
CA ASP A 501 -25.36 4.91 -44.19
C ASP A 501 -23.86 4.65 -44.35
N VAL A 502 -23.48 3.88 -45.37
CA VAL A 502 -22.07 3.59 -45.68
C VAL A 502 -21.32 4.89 -45.99
N SER A 503 -21.91 5.82 -46.74
CA SER A 503 -21.28 7.11 -47.06
C SER A 503 -21.06 7.97 -45.81
N LEU A 504 -22.04 7.99 -44.88
CA LEU A 504 -21.92 8.71 -43.61
C LEU A 504 -20.82 8.11 -42.72
N LEU A 505 -20.76 6.78 -42.61
CA LEU A 505 -19.73 6.08 -41.83
C LEU A 505 -18.34 6.28 -42.43
N SER A 506 -18.19 6.11 -43.75
CA SER A 506 -16.93 6.38 -44.43
C SER A 506 -16.48 7.82 -44.23
N GLY A 507 -17.40 8.79 -44.35
CA GLY A 507 -17.12 10.20 -44.05
C GLY A 507 -16.62 10.41 -42.62
N TRP A 508 -17.30 9.82 -41.63
CA TRP A 508 -16.87 9.90 -40.23
C TRP A 508 -15.43 9.39 -40.07
N PHE A 509 -15.13 8.17 -40.52
CA PHE A 509 -13.82 7.56 -40.31
C PHE A 509 -12.68 8.19 -41.11
N ILE A 510 -12.96 8.78 -42.28
CA ILE A 510 -11.95 9.45 -43.10
C ILE A 510 -11.61 10.83 -42.52
N PHE A 511 -12.62 11.61 -42.11
CA PHE A 511 -12.41 12.97 -41.63
C PHE A 511 -12.08 13.05 -40.13
N ASN A 512 -12.59 12.12 -39.32
CA ASN A 512 -12.34 12.03 -37.88
C ASN A 512 -12.08 10.56 -37.48
N PRO A 513 -10.85 10.06 -37.69
CA PRO A 513 -10.52 8.67 -37.36
C PRO A 513 -10.64 8.41 -35.85
N MET A 514 -11.16 7.23 -35.49
CA MET A 514 -11.20 6.80 -34.09
C MET A 514 -9.80 6.69 -33.49
N ARG A 515 -9.69 7.02 -32.20
CA ARG A 515 -8.49 6.80 -31.39
C ARG A 515 -8.85 6.10 -30.08
N VAL A 516 -7.87 5.40 -29.53
CA VAL A 516 -7.95 4.74 -28.22
C VAL A 516 -7.47 5.73 -27.17
N VAL A 517 -8.28 5.97 -26.14
CA VAL A 517 -7.93 6.84 -25.01
C VAL A 517 -7.95 6.01 -23.73
N LYS A 518 -6.90 6.17 -22.91
CA LYS A 518 -6.87 5.71 -21.52
C LYS A 518 -7.25 6.89 -20.64
N GLU A 519 -8.23 6.70 -19.77
CA GLU A 519 -8.64 7.69 -18.78
C GLU A 519 -8.34 7.12 -17.40
N TYR A 520 -7.46 7.79 -16.65
CA TYR A 520 -7.03 7.38 -15.33
C TYR A 520 -8.04 7.88 -14.29
N LEU A 521 -8.55 6.95 -13.49
CA LEU A 521 -9.43 7.20 -12.36
C LEU A 521 -8.60 7.66 -11.15
N HIS A 522 -9.27 7.93 -10.02
CA HIS A 522 -8.59 8.35 -8.80
C HIS A 522 -7.64 7.26 -8.30
N SER A 523 -6.38 7.61 -8.03
CA SER A 523 -5.37 6.69 -7.54
C SER A 523 -5.58 6.40 -6.05
N GLU A 524 -5.48 5.13 -5.67
CA GLU A 524 -5.55 4.67 -4.28
C GLU A 524 -4.15 4.26 -3.79
N GLU A 525 -3.82 4.62 -2.54
CA GLU A 525 -2.55 4.28 -1.91
C GLU A 525 -2.72 3.02 -1.04
N ASP A 526 -1.92 1.99 -1.33
CA ASP A 526 -1.80 0.78 -0.52
C ASP A 526 -0.48 0.86 0.27
N SER A 527 -0.58 1.43 1.47
CA SER A 527 0.56 1.65 2.37
C SER A 527 1.13 0.34 2.95
N GLU A 528 0.37 -0.76 2.95
CA GLU A 528 0.86 -2.07 3.43
C GLU A 528 1.80 -2.70 2.40
N ASN A 529 1.46 -2.61 1.11
CA ASN A 529 2.25 -3.21 0.03
C ASN A 529 3.16 -2.21 -0.69
N LEU A 530 3.19 -0.94 -0.27
CA LEU A 530 3.95 0.14 -0.92
C LEU A 530 3.56 0.32 -2.40
N LEU A 531 2.27 0.25 -2.72
CA LEU A 531 1.75 0.37 -4.08
C LEU A 531 0.88 1.61 -4.24
N ILE A 532 0.97 2.26 -5.39
CA ILE A 532 -0.06 3.22 -5.83
C ILE A 532 -0.86 2.54 -6.93
N LEU A 533 -2.10 2.20 -6.60
CA LEU A 533 -3.03 1.60 -7.53
C LEU A 533 -3.64 2.72 -8.36
N THR A 534 -3.36 2.73 -9.66
CA THR A 534 -3.90 3.74 -10.58
C THR A 534 -4.91 3.06 -11.51
N PRO A 535 -6.20 2.99 -11.13
CA PRO A 535 -7.22 2.42 -11.97
C PRO A 535 -7.38 3.24 -13.26
N TYR A 536 -7.64 2.57 -14.38
CA TYR A 536 -7.91 3.23 -15.66
C TYR A 536 -8.98 2.50 -16.46
N ILE A 537 -9.73 3.27 -17.24
CA ILE A 537 -10.65 2.78 -18.27
C ILE A 537 -10.07 3.04 -19.66
N GLN A 538 -10.46 2.21 -20.63
CA GLN A 538 -10.01 2.33 -22.01
C GLN A 538 -11.21 2.33 -22.95
N TYR A 539 -11.35 3.38 -23.77
CA TYR A 539 -12.45 3.49 -24.72
C TYR A 539 -12.01 4.13 -26.05
N CYS A 540 -12.86 3.99 -27.04
CA CYS A 540 -12.64 4.53 -28.38
C CYS A 540 -13.49 5.76 -28.62
N THR A 541 -12.82 6.87 -28.95
CA THR A 541 -13.47 8.17 -29.19
C THR A 541 -12.90 8.85 -30.43
N THR A 542 -13.57 9.93 -30.86
CA THR A 542 -13.13 10.82 -31.95
C THR A 542 -13.25 12.25 -31.45
N ASP A 543 -12.46 13.15 -32.03
CA ASP A 543 -12.69 14.58 -31.81
C ASP A 543 -14.10 14.94 -32.33
N ASN A 544 -14.89 15.62 -31.49
CA ASN A 544 -16.31 15.92 -31.76
C ASN A 544 -17.21 14.68 -31.96
N SER A 545 -16.98 13.59 -31.23
CA SER A 545 -17.78 12.35 -31.28
C SER A 545 -19.30 12.58 -31.19
N LEU A 546 -19.74 13.56 -30.39
CA LEU A 546 -21.15 13.92 -30.22
C LEU A 546 -21.81 14.34 -31.54
N ILE A 547 -21.13 15.13 -32.38
CA ILE A 547 -21.69 15.64 -33.64
C ILE A 547 -21.98 14.48 -34.60
N TRP A 548 -21.03 13.55 -34.72
CA TRP A 548 -21.17 12.38 -35.59
C TRP A 548 -22.23 11.40 -35.07
N GLN A 549 -22.27 11.16 -33.76
CA GLN A 549 -23.32 10.36 -33.13
C GLN A 549 -24.70 10.98 -33.33
N CYS A 550 -24.87 12.29 -33.09
CA CYS A 550 -26.13 13.00 -33.32
C CYS A 550 -26.55 12.96 -34.79
N THR A 551 -25.61 13.09 -35.72
CA THR A 551 -25.90 13.00 -37.17
C THR A 551 -26.37 11.59 -37.56
N LEU A 552 -25.68 10.56 -37.07
CA LEU A 552 -26.02 9.15 -37.33
C LEU A 552 -27.36 8.77 -36.69
N TYR A 553 -27.59 9.12 -35.42
CA TYR A 553 -28.82 8.84 -34.71
C TYR A 553 -29.99 9.66 -35.25
N GLY A 554 -29.76 10.92 -35.62
CA GLY A 554 -30.79 11.79 -36.17
C GLY A 554 -31.40 11.25 -37.46
N TYR A 555 -30.56 10.81 -38.42
CA TYR A 555 -31.10 10.24 -39.67
C TYR A 555 -31.85 8.91 -39.41
N LYS A 556 -31.33 8.06 -38.51
CA LYS A 556 -32.01 6.80 -38.14
C LYS A 556 -33.34 7.07 -37.42
N ALA A 557 -33.41 8.10 -36.58
CA ALA A 557 -34.64 8.51 -35.91
C ALA A 557 -35.72 8.94 -36.93
N LEU A 558 -35.36 9.72 -37.95
CA LEU A 558 -36.28 10.06 -39.04
C LEU A 558 -36.80 8.82 -39.78
N LEU A 559 -35.91 7.86 -40.06
CA LEU A 559 -36.27 6.57 -40.68
C LEU A 559 -37.22 5.76 -39.79
N LEU A 560 -36.98 5.71 -38.47
CA LEU A 560 -37.83 5.04 -37.49
C LEU A 560 -39.22 5.68 -37.40
N ILE A 561 -39.30 7.02 -37.32
CA ILE A 561 -40.56 7.78 -37.28
C ILE A 561 -41.38 7.48 -38.55
N PHE A 562 -40.74 7.50 -39.71
CA PHE A 562 -41.42 7.20 -40.97
C PHE A 562 -41.87 5.73 -41.04
N GLY A 563 -41.07 4.80 -40.52
CA GLY A 563 -41.45 3.39 -40.40
C GLY A 563 -42.67 3.17 -39.51
N VAL A 564 -42.75 3.87 -38.37
CA VAL A 564 -43.92 3.86 -37.47
C VAL A 564 -45.16 4.40 -38.18
N PHE A 565 -45.02 5.52 -38.89
CA PHE A 565 -46.12 6.10 -39.67
C PHE A 565 -46.70 5.08 -40.68
N LEU A 566 -45.84 4.40 -41.44
CA LEU A 566 -46.29 3.37 -42.38
C LEU A 566 -46.90 2.14 -41.69
N ALA A 567 -46.35 1.71 -40.56
CA ALA A 567 -46.90 0.61 -39.77
C ALA A 567 -48.29 0.95 -39.24
N TRP A 568 -48.51 2.19 -38.80
CA TRP A 568 -49.81 2.68 -38.35
C TRP A 568 -50.85 2.73 -39.46
N GLU A 569 -50.49 3.28 -40.63
CA GLU A 569 -51.36 3.36 -41.79
C GLU A 569 -51.79 1.96 -42.30
N THR A 570 -50.90 0.97 -42.20
CA THR A 570 -51.15 -0.38 -42.72
C THR A 570 -51.87 -1.32 -41.75
N ARG A 571 -52.09 -0.93 -40.48
CA ARG A 571 -52.64 -1.82 -39.43
C ARG A 571 -54.05 -2.34 -39.69
N LYS A 572 -54.89 -1.57 -40.40
CA LYS A 572 -56.29 -1.89 -40.69
C LYS A 572 -56.46 -2.66 -42.01
N VAL A 573 -55.39 -2.89 -42.77
CA VAL A 573 -55.43 -3.55 -44.07
C VAL A 573 -55.40 -5.08 -43.89
N THR A 574 -56.53 -5.75 -44.12
CA THR A 574 -56.67 -7.21 -43.98
C THR A 574 -56.85 -7.90 -45.33
N ILE A 575 -55.74 -8.08 -46.06
CA ILE A 575 -55.71 -8.89 -47.29
C ILE A 575 -55.19 -10.28 -46.92
N PRO A 576 -55.94 -11.39 -47.16
CA PRO A 576 -55.51 -12.75 -46.81
C PRO A 576 -54.15 -13.18 -47.38
N ALA A 577 -53.75 -12.59 -48.52
CA ALA A 577 -52.45 -12.79 -49.14
C ALA A 577 -51.30 -11.99 -48.48
N LEU A 578 -51.58 -11.05 -47.56
CA LEU A 578 -50.63 -10.16 -46.87
C LEU A 578 -50.84 -10.16 -45.33
N ASN A 579 -51.29 -11.29 -44.76
CA ASN A 579 -51.51 -11.46 -43.31
C ASN A 579 -50.20 -11.40 -42.46
N ASP A 580 -49.09 -10.96 -43.04
CA ASP A 580 -47.78 -10.77 -42.41
C ASP A 580 -47.52 -9.31 -41.98
N SER A 581 -48.28 -8.38 -42.56
CA SER A 581 -48.14 -6.95 -42.34
C SER A 581 -48.29 -6.53 -40.87
N LYS A 582 -49.21 -7.16 -40.12
CA LYS A 582 -49.44 -6.87 -38.70
C LYS A 582 -48.27 -7.28 -37.80
N LEU A 583 -47.66 -8.44 -38.07
CA LEU A 583 -46.50 -8.93 -37.33
C LEU A 583 -45.27 -8.05 -37.60
N ILE A 584 -45.06 -7.65 -38.85
CA ILE A 584 -43.99 -6.71 -39.21
C ILE A 584 -44.21 -5.35 -38.53
N GLY A 585 -45.46 -4.88 -38.44
CA GLY A 585 -45.80 -3.67 -37.67
C GLY A 585 -45.43 -3.77 -36.20
N LEU A 586 -45.67 -4.93 -35.56
CA LEU A 586 -45.25 -5.20 -34.18
C LEU A 586 -43.71 -5.17 -34.03
N CYS A 587 -42.97 -5.74 -34.99
CA CYS A 587 -41.50 -5.66 -35.01
C CYS A 587 -41.02 -4.21 -35.13
N VAL A 588 -41.66 -3.38 -35.96
CA VAL A 588 -41.31 -1.95 -36.09
C VAL A 588 -41.50 -1.22 -34.76
N TYR A 589 -42.62 -1.44 -34.06
CA TYR A 589 -42.83 -0.84 -32.74
C TYR A 589 -41.79 -1.30 -31.70
N ASN A 590 -41.46 -2.61 -31.69
CA ASN A 590 -40.44 -3.17 -30.82
C ASN A 590 -39.07 -2.51 -31.04
N VAL A 591 -38.64 -2.42 -32.30
CA VAL A 591 -37.35 -1.81 -32.66
C VAL A 591 -37.32 -0.33 -32.28
N VAL A 592 -38.39 0.43 -32.52
CA VAL A 592 -38.43 1.87 -32.22
C VAL A 592 -38.34 2.11 -30.71
N LEU A 593 -39.14 1.38 -29.92
CA LEU A 593 -39.16 1.52 -28.45
C LEU A 593 -37.80 1.17 -27.86
N LEU A 594 -37.24 0.02 -28.22
CA LEU A 594 -35.97 -0.45 -27.69
C LEU A 594 -34.78 0.39 -28.17
N SER A 595 -34.84 0.95 -29.38
CA SER A 595 -33.80 1.88 -29.86
C SER A 595 -33.83 3.20 -29.10
N ALA A 596 -35.01 3.74 -28.77
CA ALA A 596 -35.14 4.96 -27.97
C ALA A 596 -34.60 4.77 -26.55
N ILE A 597 -34.92 3.63 -25.91
CA ILE A 597 -34.38 3.26 -24.59
C ILE A 597 -32.86 3.08 -24.68
N GLY A 598 -32.36 2.37 -25.71
CA GLY A 598 -30.93 2.12 -25.88
C GLY A 598 -30.10 3.40 -26.03
N VAL A 599 -30.59 4.38 -26.81
CA VAL A 599 -29.93 5.70 -26.92
C VAL A 599 -29.95 6.44 -25.58
N GLY A 600 -31.08 6.44 -24.87
CA GLY A 600 -31.20 7.09 -23.55
C GLY A 600 -30.24 6.50 -22.52
N VAL A 601 -30.13 5.17 -22.47
CA VAL A 601 -29.20 4.47 -21.57
C VAL A 601 -27.75 4.79 -21.90
N ASN A 602 -27.38 4.78 -23.19
CA ASN A 602 -26.01 5.07 -23.62
C ASN A 602 -25.58 6.51 -23.27
N LEU A 603 -26.50 7.47 -23.35
CA LEU A 603 -26.24 8.86 -22.95
C LEU A 603 -26.17 9.04 -21.42
N ALA A 604 -26.90 8.22 -20.65
CA ALA A 604 -26.91 8.30 -19.19
C ALA A 604 -25.69 7.63 -18.53
N LEU A 605 -25.15 6.56 -19.13
CA LEU A 605 -24.07 5.74 -18.58
C LEU A 605 -22.75 5.92 -19.36
N THR A 606 -22.36 7.17 -19.60
CA THR A 606 -21.12 7.48 -20.36
C THR A 606 -19.85 7.26 -19.54
N THR A 607 -19.94 7.37 -18.21
CA THR A 607 -18.83 7.22 -17.25
C THR A 607 -18.56 5.78 -16.83
N ASP A 608 -19.57 4.92 -16.90
CA ASP A 608 -19.52 3.56 -16.33
C ASP A 608 -19.57 2.48 -17.43
N PRO A 609 -18.44 1.86 -17.80
CA PRO A 609 -18.36 0.94 -18.93
C PRO A 609 -19.16 -0.35 -18.71
N SER A 610 -19.11 -0.90 -17.49
CA SER A 610 -19.79 -2.14 -17.11
C SER A 610 -21.31 -2.09 -17.27
N PRO A 611 -22.05 -1.17 -16.61
CA PRO A 611 -23.50 -1.10 -16.76
C PRO A 611 -23.89 -0.67 -18.18
N SER A 612 -23.13 0.23 -18.82
CA SER A 612 -23.36 0.63 -20.21
C SER A 612 -23.34 -0.57 -21.17
N PHE A 613 -22.34 -1.45 -21.04
CA PHE A 613 -22.23 -2.68 -21.83
C PHE A 613 -23.39 -3.65 -21.58
N ILE A 614 -23.75 -3.89 -20.31
CA ILE A 614 -24.81 -4.83 -19.93
C ILE A 614 -26.14 -4.42 -20.55
N PHE A 615 -26.56 -3.17 -20.34
CA PHE A 615 -27.86 -2.71 -20.81
C PHE A 615 -27.91 -2.61 -22.34
N THR A 616 -26.87 -2.08 -22.99
CA THR A 616 -26.86 -1.95 -24.45
C THR A 616 -26.86 -3.31 -25.15
N SER A 617 -26.06 -4.27 -24.66
CA SER A 617 -26.02 -5.64 -25.19
C SER A 617 -27.35 -6.38 -24.97
N ALA A 618 -27.94 -6.26 -23.77
CA ALA A 618 -29.22 -6.89 -23.47
C ALA A 618 -30.35 -6.35 -24.35
N ILE A 619 -30.42 -5.02 -24.54
CA ILE A 619 -31.40 -4.38 -25.42
C ILE A 619 -31.22 -4.83 -26.87
N GLN A 620 -29.98 -4.88 -27.37
CA GLN A 620 -29.69 -5.35 -28.73
C GLN A 620 -30.12 -6.81 -28.92
N ILE A 621 -29.66 -7.72 -28.05
CA ILE A 621 -29.97 -9.15 -28.11
C ILE A 621 -31.47 -9.40 -28.01
N PHE A 622 -32.15 -8.74 -27.06
CA PHE A 622 -33.59 -8.89 -26.89
C PHE A 622 -34.35 -8.37 -28.12
N CYS A 623 -34.00 -7.17 -28.61
CA CYS A 623 -34.63 -6.57 -29.77
C CYS A 623 -34.53 -7.46 -31.02
N THR A 624 -33.33 -7.97 -31.32
CA THR A 624 -33.10 -8.82 -32.50
C THR A 624 -33.75 -10.19 -32.35
N SER A 625 -33.70 -10.79 -31.16
CA SER A 625 -34.29 -12.11 -30.90
C SER A 625 -35.81 -12.07 -31.01
N VAL A 626 -36.46 -11.09 -30.37
CA VAL A 626 -37.92 -10.88 -30.47
C VAL A 626 -38.33 -10.63 -31.92
N THR A 627 -37.55 -9.86 -32.67
CA THR A 627 -37.80 -9.60 -34.10
C THR A 627 -37.76 -10.90 -34.92
N LEU A 628 -36.74 -11.74 -34.73
CA LEU A 628 -36.63 -13.03 -35.43
C LEU A 628 -37.79 -13.97 -35.05
N ILE A 629 -38.10 -14.05 -33.76
CA ILE A 629 -39.17 -14.89 -33.23
C ILE A 629 -40.53 -14.45 -33.81
N ILE A 630 -40.88 -13.15 -33.78
CA ILE A 630 -42.16 -12.66 -34.31
C ILE A 630 -42.30 -12.91 -35.82
N ILE A 631 -41.22 -12.76 -36.60
CA ILE A 631 -41.27 -12.97 -38.06
C ILE A 631 -41.47 -14.44 -38.41
N PHE A 632 -40.93 -15.38 -37.61
CA PHE A 632 -40.89 -16.80 -37.94
C PHE A 632 -41.78 -17.71 -37.07
N ILE A 633 -42.45 -17.21 -36.02
CA ILE A 633 -43.46 -17.98 -35.28
C ILE A 633 -44.58 -18.41 -36.24
N PRO A 634 -44.98 -19.70 -36.23
CA PRO A 634 -46.05 -20.22 -37.09
C PRO A 634 -47.40 -19.59 -36.72
N LYS A 635 -48.17 -19.22 -37.75
CA LYS A 635 -49.44 -18.47 -37.62
C LYS A 635 -50.65 -19.28 -37.12
N ASP A 636 -50.53 -20.59 -36.91
CA ASP A 636 -51.67 -21.45 -36.58
C ASP A 636 -51.47 -22.23 -35.27
N ALA A 637 -51.93 -21.65 -34.17
CA ALA A 637 -52.36 -22.39 -32.98
C ALA A 637 -53.88 -22.23 -32.71
N SER A 638 -54.64 -21.67 -33.67
CA SER A 638 -56.07 -21.35 -33.48
C SER A 638 -56.95 -21.70 -34.68
N SER A 639 -56.71 -22.83 -35.34
CA SER A 639 -57.63 -23.37 -36.36
C SER A 639 -57.54 -24.89 -36.44
N GLY A 640 -58.00 -25.54 -35.38
CA GLY A 640 -58.16 -27.00 -35.31
C GLY A 640 -59.25 -27.36 -34.32
N GLY A 641 -60.49 -27.01 -34.63
CA GLY A 641 -61.65 -27.54 -33.91
C GLY A 641 -61.74 -29.04 -34.17
N VAL A 642 -61.37 -29.84 -33.18
CA VAL A 642 -61.65 -31.29 -33.16
C VAL A 642 -62.70 -31.52 -32.09
N SER A 643 -63.90 -31.85 -32.56
CA SER A 643 -65.03 -32.34 -31.78
C SER A 643 -64.65 -33.61 -31.02
N ILE A 644 -64.82 -33.60 -29.71
CA ILE A 644 -64.68 -34.76 -28.83
C ILE A 644 -65.89 -35.67 -29.03
N GLN A 645 -65.68 -36.86 -29.58
CA GLN A 645 -66.56 -38.01 -29.36
C GLN A 645 -65.86 -39.03 -28.46
N SER A 646 -66.62 -39.49 -27.47
CA SER A 646 -66.30 -40.43 -26.40
C SER A 646 -66.05 -41.86 -26.88
N GLY A 647 -65.08 -42.56 -26.28
CA GLY A 647 -65.03 -44.04 -26.32
C GLY A 647 -63.69 -44.68 -25.92
N GLY A 648 -63.58 -45.13 -24.66
CA GLY A 648 -62.94 -46.36 -24.14
C GLY A 648 -61.54 -46.86 -24.56
N GLY A 649 -60.67 -47.08 -23.55
CA GLY A 649 -60.04 -48.41 -23.31
C GLY A 649 -58.55 -48.67 -23.64
N CYS A 650 -57.71 -48.66 -22.59
CA CYS A 650 -56.44 -49.38 -22.32
C CYS A 650 -55.10 -49.16 -23.11
N PRO A 651 -53.91 -49.41 -22.48
CA PRO A 651 -52.60 -48.84 -22.86
C PRO A 651 -51.53 -49.92 -23.29
N PRO A 652 -50.20 -49.62 -23.34
CA PRO A 652 -49.33 -49.49 -24.53
C PRO A 652 -48.34 -50.69 -24.72
N PRO A 653 -47.41 -50.70 -25.73
CA PRO A 653 -46.01 -50.21 -25.54
C PRO A 653 -45.31 -49.76 -26.86
N PRO A 654 -43.96 -49.67 -26.98
CA PRO A 654 -43.13 -48.50 -26.71
C PRO A 654 -42.42 -47.91 -27.96
N ASP A 655 -41.69 -46.82 -27.72
CA ASP A 655 -40.60 -46.22 -28.52
C ASP A 655 -40.93 -45.45 -29.81
N GLY A 656 -40.60 -44.14 -29.77
CA GLY A 656 -40.58 -43.26 -30.93
C GLY A 656 -40.56 -41.79 -30.56
N LEU A 657 -39.35 -41.28 -30.28
CA LEU A 657 -39.01 -39.87 -30.00
C LEU A 657 -39.83 -38.88 -30.85
N LYS A 658 -40.80 -38.20 -30.22
CA LYS A 658 -41.44 -36.99 -30.75
C LYS A 658 -40.76 -35.77 -30.13
N TRP A 659 -40.20 -34.91 -30.97
CA TRP A 659 -39.70 -33.59 -30.59
C TRP A 659 -40.87 -32.70 -30.14
N THR A 660 -40.94 -32.37 -28.86
CA THR A 660 -41.87 -31.37 -28.31
C THR A 660 -41.20 -29.99 -28.34
N ALA A 661 -41.60 -29.17 -29.30
CA ALA A 661 -41.32 -27.73 -29.31
C ALA A 661 -42.26 -27.00 -28.33
N GLY A 662 -42.09 -27.24 -27.02
CA GLY A 662 -43.04 -26.76 -26.00
C GLY A 662 -42.44 -26.53 -24.62
N ALA A 663 -41.19 -26.05 -24.53
CA ALA A 663 -40.51 -25.82 -23.25
C ALA A 663 -39.93 -24.40 -23.08
N LEU A 664 -40.40 -23.40 -23.84
CA LEU A 664 -39.89 -22.02 -23.77
C LEU A 664 -40.96 -20.96 -23.44
N PHE A 665 -42.17 -21.37 -23.04
CA PHE A 665 -43.30 -20.46 -22.80
C PHE A 665 -43.86 -20.47 -21.36
N SER A 666 -43.12 -20.98 -20.38
CA SER A 666 -43.54 -20.97 -18.96
C SER A 666 -43.04 -19.76 -18.14
N LEU A 667 -42.46 -18.72 -18.76
CA LEU A 667 -41.86 -17.58 -18.04
C LEU A 667 -42.35 -16.18 -18.47
N LEU A 668 -43.50 -16.06 -19.14
CA LEU A 668 -44.13 -14.76 -19.37
C LEU A 668 -45.46 -14.68 -18.59
N PRO A 669 -45.64 -13.70 -17.68
CA PRO A 669 -46.87 -13.55 -16.93
C PRO A 669 -48.02 -13.16 -17.87
N HIS A 670 -49.15 -13.84 -17.68
CA HIS A 670 -50.43 -13.56 -18.32
C HIS A 670 -50.80 -12.07 -18.22
N PHE A 671 -50.80 -11.36 -19.34
CA PHE A 671 -51.62 -10.16 -19.51
C PHE A 671 -52.91 -10.54 -20.23
N THR A 672 -53.97 -10.74 -19.45
CA THR A 672 -55.35 -10.77 -19.93
C THR A 672 -55.78 -9.35 -20.29
N TYR A 673 -56.13 -9.12 -21.56
CA TYR A 673 -56.90 -7.95 -21.97
C TYR A 673 -58.39 -8.29 -21.85
N SER A 674 -59.12 -7.49 -21.07
CA SER A 674 -60.57 -7.27 -21.19
C SER A 674 -60.88 -6.36 -22.37
#